data_AF-A0A3E4Y3A1-F1
#
_entry.id   AF-A0A3E4Y3A1-F1
#
_cell.length_a   1.000
_cell.length_b   1.000
_cell.length_c   1.000
_cell.angle_alpha   90.00
_cell.angle_beta   90.00
_cell.angle_gamma   90.00
#
_symmetry.space_group_name_H-M   'P 1'
#
loop_
_entity.id
_entity.type
_entity.pdbx_description
1 polymer ?
#
loop_
_entity_poly.entity_id
_entity_poly.type
_entity_poly.pdbx_seq_one_letter_code
_entity_poly.pdbx_strand_id
1 'polypeptide(L)'
;MQELEIILNSDLCAGNGESAGNSIDSDVCIDDAGIPYIPSRRIKGCLKQAAFDLKKMGYTLASDSNIIALFGDAYGNEGAFSICDAMIKDANGIRQYLNTEIKNSDNSDEIKDMAHASKIVNLFTSVRGQTMLDDGCKVDNSLRFTRVVNQYDPLSLDKDEKLSFYAPIYFNFCDDDKKELRELFDACCKATRHIGHSRNRGLGNVSIKLCEDSAKQVSILFTENDNKADIDCSEADKLVKISYKVVLNSPLTLPGCDELNTSVPARSVIGCMAGYYLHSGSAEDEDFRKLFLDGTVSWSGLTPVIEGEISVPVPMMIVRLKNGGNKLINNLIEEKDDWKKKKPKTLDGSFTVQTQNEYKIAEPSIHTYYHYAINGTQQDGNNDENNTKMLYMQESIDAGAVYGGTIICPVNMKDKVLKCLYEARIQFGRSKSAQYATCSLYAKPEVEEYKNNIRHVKAGEKLYVVLQSDLALLDNGVYRTDSACIREAIGKKLNLSSDIAENSLDYCRYHVIGGFQSTWQLQKPQIPVVRAGSVYCFKVKEECDIPQTIRIGEFAQEGMGICGIMTVFDFEKVSSIEMSRIEQAHFMVDNNRIEQLLTRLKMEAIMEHMRSFALKIAEAEVTKNIPEARLRNMVSKANDYSALNKMISKIKESDLSSEKKLSRKAEATKFVEIIKTEWNAQLKLYDLDHNLINQIEANWKEPLNIALHKYHYQKERG
;
A
#
# COMPACT_ATOMS: atom_id res chain seq x y z
N MET A 1 -8.22 16.80 -13.83
CA MET A 1 -8.19 16.02 -12.57
C MET A 1 -8.24 17.03 -11.45
N GLN A 2 -9.11 16.85 -10.45
CA GLN A 2 -9.27 17.77 -9.33
C GLN A 2 -8.83 17.08 -8.04
N GLU A 3 -8.55 17.86 -7.00
CA GLU A 3 -8.20 17.33 -5.69
C GLU A 3 -9.04 17.97 -4.58
N LEU A 4 -9.44 17.15 -3.62
CA LEU A 4 -10.08 17.61 -2.40
C LEU A 4 -9.01 17.92 -1.35
N GLU A 5 -8.87 19.17 -0.96
CA GLU A 5 -8.00 19.59 0.14
C GLU A 5 -8.78 19.58 1.46
N ILE A 6 -8.30 18.80 2.42
CA ILE A 6 -8.86 18.62 3.76
C ILE A 6 -7.86 19.21 4.76
N ILE A 7 -8.19 20.38 5.30
CA ILE A 7 -7.34 21.13 6.24
C ILE A 7 -7.75 20.79 7.67
N LEU A 8 -6.79 20.39 8.52
CA LEU A 8 -7.07 20.10 9.92
C LEU A 8 -7.18 21.38 10.76
N ASN A 9 -8.36 21.64 11.33
CA ASN A 9 -8.59 22.73 12.29
C ASN A 9 -8.50 22.27 13.75
N SER A 10 -8.40 20.95 13.97
CA SER A 10 -8.12 20.31 15.26
C SER A 10 -7.44 18.96 14.99
N ASP A 11 -6.81 18.38 16.00
CA ASP A 11 -6.23 17.03 15.90
C ASP A 11 -7.28 16.01 15.42
N LEU A 12 -6.84 15.01 14.64
CA LEU A 12 -7.70 14.07 13.94
C LEU A 12 -7.42 12.63 14.36
N CYS A 13 -8.46 11.89 14.74
CA CYS A 13 -8.40 10.43 14.79
C CYS A 13 -9.21 9.83 13.62
N ALA A 14 -8.57 9.66 12.47
CA ALA A 14 -9.10 8.81 11.39
C ALA A 14 -8.78 7.35 11.74
N GLY A 15 -9.56 6.77 12.65
CA GLY A 15 -9.18 5.53 13.34
C GLY A 15 -9.07 4.31 12.44
N ASN A 16 -7.97 3.54 12.51
CA ASN A 16 -7.72 2.35 11.68
C ASN A 16 -8.53 1.10 12.10
N GLY A 17 -9.23 1.15 13.24
CA GLY A 17 -9.99 0.03 13.77
C GLY A 17 -9.17 -0.92 14.66
N GLU A 18 -7.91 -0.58 14.92
CA GLU A 18 -6.98 -1.38 15.73
C GLU A 18 -6.53 -0.64 17.00
N SER A 19 -5.93 -1.42 17.92
CA SER A 19 -5.24 -0.96 19.12
C SER A 19 -3.74 -1.25 19.01
N ALA A 20 -2.88 -0.34 19.47
CA ALA A 20 -1.44 -0.59 19.53
C ALA A 20 -1.05 -1.14 20.93
N GLY A 21 -1.21 -2.45 21.08
CA GLY A 21 -0.92 -3.17 22.32
C GLY A 21 -1.70 -2.61 23.51
N ASN A 22 -1.04 -2.52 24.67
CA ASN A 22 -1.65 -2.02 25.92
C ASN A 22 -1.60 -0.48 26.05
N SER A 23 -1.02 0.22 25.08
CA SER A 23 -0.70 1.65 25.21
C SER A 23 -1.68 2.56 24.46
N ILE A 24 -2.37 2.06 23.44
CA ILE A 24 -3.28 2.83 22.60
C ILE A 24 -4.51 1.97 22.30
N ASP A 25 -5.68 2.42 22.73
CA ASP A 25 -6.96 1.75 22.51
C ASP A 25 -7.55 2.04 21.12
N SER A 26 -7.18 3.17 20.51
CA SER A 26 -7.64 3.55 19.17
C SER A 26 -6.52 4.25 18.41
N ASP A 27 -6.07 3.61 17.33
CA ASP A 27 -4.97 4.11 16.51
C ASP A 27 -5.47 4.76 15.20
N VAL A 28 -4.61 5.54 14.55
CA VAL A 28 -4.91 6.26 13.29
C VAL A 28 -4.43 5.46 12.08
N CYS A 29 -4.93 5.79 10.89
CA CYS A 29 -4.42 5.22 9.64
C CYS A 29 -3.03 5.78 9.30
N ILE A 30 -2.06 4.88 9.19
CA ILE A 30 -0.66 5.16 8.91
C ILE A 30 -0.18 4.12 7.88
N ASP A 31 0.65 4.54 6.92
CA ASP A 31 1.29 3.63 5.97
C ASP A 31 2.59 3.00 6.53
N ASP A 32 3.21 2.10 5.76
CA ASP A 32 4.43 1.39 6.19
C ASP A 32 5.66 2.30 6.41
N ALA A 33 5.63 3.53 5.90
CA ALA A 33 6.68 4.52 6.14
C ALA A 33 6.39 5.41 7.37
N GLY A 34 5.26 5.22 8.04
CA GLY A 34 4.85 6.02 9.19
C GLY A 34 4.06 7.28 8.84
N ILE A 35 3.63 7.44 7.58
CA ILE A 35 2.94 8.64 7.08
C ILE A 35 1.42 8.48 7.31
N PRO A 36 0.74 9.46 7.93
CA PRO A 36 -0.70 9.39 8.11
C PRO A 36 -1.44 9.60 6.79
N TYR A 37 -2.62 8.98 6.67
CA TYR A 37 -3.55 9.21 5.56
C TYR A 37 -5.01 9.08 6.02
N ILE A 38 -5.94 9.63 5.23
CA ILE A 38 -7.37 9.51 5.48
C ILE A 38 -7.99 8.61 4.42
N PRO A 39 -8.51 7.43 4.80
CA PRO A 39 -9.24 6.57 3.88
C PRO A 39 -10.40 7.29 3.20
N SER A 40 -10.42 7.27 1.88
CA SER A 40 -11.43 7.86 1.01
C SER A 40 -12.84 7.34 1.26
N ARG A 41 -13.01 6.08 1.68
CA ARG A 41 -14.31 5.55 2.12
C ARG A 41 -14.88 6.37 3.28
N ARG A 42 -14.03 6.81 4.21
CA ARG A 42 -14.45 7.65 5.35
C ARG A 42 -14.77 9.06 4.88
N ILE A 43 -14.00 9.60 3.94
CA ILE A 43 -14.26 10.91 3.35
C ILE A 43 -15.61 10.90 2.62
N LYS A 44 -15.81 9.95 1.70
CA LYS A 44 -17.06 9.76 0.95
C LYS A 44 -18.25 9.53 1.88
N GLY A 45 -18.08 8.78 2.96
CA GLY A 45 -19.10 8.60 3.99
C GLY A 45 -19.46 9.91 4.72
N CYS A 46 -18.47 10.74 5.07
CA CYS A 46 -18.72 12.04 5.69
C CYS A 46 -19.41 13.03 4.73
N LEU A 47 -19.01 13.04 3.46
CA LEU A 47 -19.67 13.85 2.42
C LEU A 47 -21.11 13.39 2.19
N LYS A 48 -21.36 12.07 2.16
CA LYS A 48 -22.72 11.51 2.06
C LYS A 48 -23.58 11.90 3.27
N GLN A 49 -23.02 11.86 4.48
CA GLN A 49 -23.71 12.34 5.69
C GLN A 49 -24.05 13.83 5.57
N ALA A 50 -23.13 14.65 5.09
CA ALA A 50 -23.37 16.08 4.89
C ALA A 50 -24.50 16.33 3.87
N ALA A 51 -24.60 15.53 2.81
CA ALA A 51 -25.72 15.59 1.87
C ALA A 51 -27.07 15.33 2.55
N PHE A 52 -27.13 14.33 3.43
CA PHE A 52 -28.33 14.02 4.21
C PHE A 52 -28.68 15.09 5.24
N ASP A 53 -27.68 15.74 5.83
CA ASP A 53 -27.89 16.85 6.75
C ASP A 53 -28.40 18.09 5.99
N LEU A 54 -27.85 18.37 4.80
CA LEU A 54 -28.34 19.41 3.90
C LEU A 54 -29.80 19.16 3.47
N LYS A 55 -30.16 17.90 3.17
CA LYS A 55 -31.55 17.50 2.91
C LYS A 55 -32.46 17.83 4.10
N LYS A 56 -32.05 17.45 5.32
CA LYS A 56 -32.80 17.75 6.56
C LYS A 56 -32.99 19.25 6.79
N MET A 57 -32.02 20.06 6.37
CA MET A 57 -32.08 21.52 6.44
C MET A 57 -32.90 22.16 5.31
N GLY A 58 -33.43 21.37 4.37
CA GLY A 58 -34.26 21.86 3.27
C GLY A 58 -33.47 22.39 2.06
N TYR A 59 -32.20 21.99 1.90
CA TYR A 59 -31.41 22.35 0.72
C TYR A 59 -31.96 21.65 -0.53
N THR A 60 -32.47 22.42 -1.50
CA THR A 60 -33.25 21.92 -2.63
C THR A 60 -32.50 20.94 -3.52
N LEU A 61 -31.18 21.14 -3.71
CA LEU A 61 -30.36 20.26 -4.53
C LEU A 61 -30.08 18.89 -3.87
N ALA A 62 -30.24 18.76 -2.55
CA ALA A 62 -30.03 17.53 -1.80
C ALA A 62 -31.28 16.61 -1.82
N SER A 63 -31.86 16.42 -3.02
CA SER A 63 -32.95 15.47 -3.24
C SER A 63 -32.45 14.03 -3.17
N ASP A 64 -33.34 13.06 -2.89
CA ASP A 64 -32.96 11.64 -2.86
C ASP A 64 -32.35 11.17 -4.18
N SER A 65 -32.91 11.64 -5.31
CA SER A 65 -32.37 11.32 -6.63
C SER A 65 -30.95 11.85 -6.82
N ASN A 66 -30.65 13.08 -6.39
CA ASN A 66 -29.33 13.67 -6.55
C ASN A 66 -28.31 13.07 -5.59
N ILE A 67 -28.72 12.70 -4.37
CA ILE A 67 -27.86 12.00 -3.42
C ILE A 67 -27.49 10.61 -3.95
N ILE A 68 -28.46 9.85 -4.46
CA ILE A 68 -28.23 8.53 -5.07
C ILE A 68 -27.36 8.69 -6.32
N ALA A 69 -27.65 9.64 -7.20
CA ALA A 69 -26.84 9.88 -8.39
C ALA A 69 -25.39 10.27 -8.04
N LEU A 70 -25.18 11.08 -7.01
CA LEU A 70 -23.85 11.56 -6.64
C LEU A 70 -23.03 10.49 -5.90
N PHE A 71 -23.62 9.80 -4.91
CA PHE A 71 -22.89 8.88 -4.03
C PHE A 71 -23.07 7.40 -4.35
N GLY A 72 -24.11 7.05 -5.11
CA GLY A 72 -24.56 5.68 -5.31
C GLY A 72 -25.43 5.16 -4.15
N ASP A 73 -25.86 3.90 -4.26
CA ASP A 73 -26.69 3.23 -3.26
C ASP A 73 -26.22 1.80 -2.94
N ALA A 74 -26.95 1.13 -2.05
CA ALA A 74 -26.67 -0.26 -1.66
C ALA A 74 -27.12 -1.29 -2.72
N TYR A 75 -27.88 -0.87 -3.73
CA TYR A 75 -28.42 -1.71 -4.80
C TYR A 75 -27.51 -1.74 -6.02
N GLY A 76 -26.27 -1.27 -5.90
CA GLY A 76 -25.25 -1.36 -6.95
C GLY A 76 -25.27 -0.22 -7.96
N ASN A 77 -26.04 0.86 -7.72
CA ASN A 77 -25.92 2.07 -8.53
C ASN A 77 -24.61 2.79 -8.16
N GLU A 78 -23.72 2.96 -9.13
CA GLU A 78 -22.47 3.69 -8.94
C GLU A 78 -22.72 5.20 -8.84
N GLY A 79 -22.03 5.86 -7.90
CA GLY A 79 -22.08 7.31 -7.77
C GLY A 79 -21.33 8.01 -8.90
N ALA A 80 -21.71 9.25 -9.17
CA ALA A 80 -21.17 10.07 -10.25
C ALA A 80 -19.71 10.54 -10.05
N PHE A 81 -19.09 10.20 -8.93
CA PHE A 81 -17.68 10.46 -8.68
C PHE A 81 -16.99 9.34 -7.89
N SER A 82 -15.68 9.42 -7.92
CA SER A 82 -14.76 8.58 -7.17
C SER A 82 -13.63 9.40 -6.58
N ILE A 83 -13.16 9.01 -5.41
CA ILE A 83 -12.19 9.76 -4.62
C ILE A 83 -11.13 8.82 -4.09
N CYS A 84 -9.85 9.14 -4.24
CA CYS A 84 -8.73 8.37 -3.70
C CYS A 84 -8.46 8.74 -2.25
N ASP A 85 -7.65 7.93 -1.55
CA ASP A 85 -7.23 8.21 -0.19
C ASP A 85 -6.53 9.58 -0.10
N ALA A 86 -6.83 10.32 0.98
CA ALA A 86 -6.24 11.63 1.15
C ALA A 86 -4.87 11.50 1.82
N MET A 87 -3.85 12.01 1.14
CA MET A 87 -2.44 11.92 1.57
C MET A 87 -1.91 13.31 1.92
N ILE A 88 -0.89 13.37 2.78
CA ILE A 88 -0.17 14.64 3.00
C ILE A 88 0.58 15.07 1.73
N LYS A 89 0.95 16.35 1.65
CA LYS A 89 1.75 16.88 0.54
C LYS A 89 3.03 16.06 0.33
N ASP A 90 3.22 15.63 -0.93
CA ASP A 90 4.35 14.82 -1.39
C ASP A 90 4.60 13.52 -0.59
N ALA A 91 3.53 12.88 -0.09
CA ALA A 91 3.65 11.63 0.67
C ALA A 91 4.42 10.53 -0.10
N ASN A 92 4.28 10.46 -1.43
CA ASN A 92 4.99 9.49 -2.25
C ASN A 92 6.49 9.74 -2.33
N GLY A 93 6.92 11.00 -2.54
CA GLY A 93 8.33 11.37 -2.52
C GLY A 93 8.97 11.13 -1.15
N ILE A 94 8.28 11.49 -0.06
CA ILE A 94 8.70 11.20 1.32
C ILE A 94 8.88 9.69 1.53
N ARG A 95 7.92 8.87 1.11
CA ARG A 95 7.97 7.41 1.25
C ARG A 95 9.17 6.83 0.52
N GLN A 96 9.41 7.27 -0.71
CA GLN A 96 10.56 6.83 -1.50
C GLN A 96 11.87 7.15 -0.78
N TYR A 97 12.02 8.39 -0.31
CA TYR A 97 13.20 8.84 0.41
C TYR A 97 13.47 7.99 1.67
N LEU A 98 12.45 7.81 2.52
CA LEU A 98 12.55 7.06 3.78
C LEU A 98 12.87 5.57 3.57
N ASN A 99 12.27 4.95 2.55
CA ASN A 99 12.41 3.51 2.35
C ASN A 99 13.69 3.12 1.61
N THR A 100 14.23 4.01 0.78
CA THR A 100 15.34 3.70 -0.15
C THR A 100 16.51 4.66 -0.01
N GLU A 101 16.32 5.95 -0.28
CA GLU A 101 17.42 6.91 -0.48
C GLU A 101 18.19 7.19 0.82
N ILE A 102 17.49 7.38 1.95
CA ILE A 102 18.15 7.70 3.22
C ILE A 102 19.12 6.61 3.68
N LYS A 103 18.82 5.34 3.38
CA LYS A 103 19.66 4.19 3.75
C LYS A 103 21.01 4.21 3.03
N ASN A 104 21.02 4.73 1.81
CA ASN A 104 22.21 4.84 0.96
C ASN A 104 22.88 6.23 1.01
N SER A 105 22.35 7.14 1.83
CA SER A 105 22.87 8.50 1.95
C SER A 105 24.04 8.63 2.92
N ASP A 106 24.80 9.71 2.80
CA ASP A 106 25.90 10.09 3.71
C ASP A 106 25.41 10.66 5.05
N ASN A 107 24.10 10.63 5.33
CA ASN A 107 23.56 11.04 6.63
C ASN A 107 24.09 10.16 7.77
N SER A 108 24.19 10.75 8.97
CA SER A 108 24.64 10.05 10.17
C SER A 108 23.67 8.94 10.58
N ASP A 109 24.16 7.97 11.36
CA ASP A 109 23.35 6.84 11.84
C ASP A 109 22.18 7.31 12.72
N GLU A 110 22.35 8.41 13.46
CA GLU A 110 21.28 9.01 14.28
C GLU A 110 20.14 9.55 13.42
N ILE A 111 20.44 10.20 12.28
CA ILE A 111 19.41 10.66 11.34
C ILE A 111 18.70 9.46 10.70
N LYS A 112 19.47 8.42 10.33
CA LYS A 112 18.92 7.18 9.75
C LYS A 112 18.01 6.45 10.74
N ASP A 113 18.32 6.46 12.03
CA ASP A 113 17.46 5.90 13.09
C ASP A 113 16.14 6.68 13.22
N MET A 114 16.19 8.02 13.14
CA MET A 114 14.98 8.86 13.15
C MET A 114 14.08 8.66 11.94
N ALA A 115 14.62 8.12 10.83
CA ALA A 115 13.85 7.79 9.64
C ALA A 115 13.06 6.47 9.75
N HIS A 116 13.21 5.72 10.85
CA HIS A 116 12.43 4.52 11.08
C HIS A 116 10.93 4.83 11.20
N ALA A 117 10.06 3.98 10.62
CA ALA A 117 8.61 4.22 10.53
C ALA A 117 7.98 4.61 11.88
N SER A 118 8.33 3.92 12.98
CA SER A 118 7.82 4.24 14.32
C SER A 118 8.19 5.65 14.82
N LYS A 119 9.32 6.21 14.39
CA LYS A 119 9.75 7.57 14.70
C LYS A 119 9.05 8.58 13.80
N ILE A 120 8.85 8.26 12.52
CA ILE A 120 8.04 9.06 11.60
C ILE A 120 6.60 9.20 12.10
N VAL A 121 5.99 8.13 12.62
CA VAL A 121 4.66 8.20 13.27
C VAL A 121 4.63 9.26 14.37
N ASN A 122 5.68 9.34 15.20
CA ASN A 122 5.73 10.30 16.30
C ASN A 122 5.88 11.75 15.84
N LEU A 123 6.35 12.00 14.61
CA LEU A 123 6.39 13.36 14.04
C LEU A 123 4.98 13.89 13.83
N PHE A 124 4.10 13.05 13.27
CA PHE A 124 2.75 13.46 12.87
C PHE A 124 1.69 13.26 13.94
N THR A 125 1.98 12.51 15.01
CA THR A 125 0.95 12.05 15.95
C THR A 125 1.26 12.39 17.40
N SER A 126 0.22 12.37 18.23
CA SER A 126 0.29 12.43 19.69
C SER A 126 -0.74 11.48 20.30
N VAL A 127 -0.57 11.13 21.58
CA VAL A 127 -1.51 10.25 22.29
C VAL A 127 -2.32 11.08 23.29
N ARG A 128 -3.65 11.04 23.15
CA ARG A 128 -4.58 11.72 24.06
C ARG A 128 -5.24 10.70 24.99
N GLY A 129 -5.07 10.89 26.30
CA GLY A 129 -5.81 10.17 27.33
C GLY A 129 -7.16 10.83 27.61
N GLN A 130 -8.24 10.06 27.60
CA GLN A 130 -9.59 10.50 27.97
C GLN A 130 -10.16 9.57 29.03
N THR A 131 -10.80 10.12 30.05
CA THR A 131 -11.49 9.34 31.10
C THR A 131 -12.92 9.82 31.23
N MET A 132 -13.84 8.92 31.54
CA MET A 132 -15.22 9.31 31.85
C MET A 132 -15.27 9.95 33.23
N LEU A 133 -16.05 11.02 33.34
CA LEU A 133 -16.35 11.68 34.60
C LEU A 133 -17.83 11.47 34.94
N ASP A 134 -18.11 11.14 36.19
CA ASP A 134 -19.45 11.10 36.78
C ASP A 134 -19.44 12.03 38.00
N ASP A 135 -20.27 13.08 37.94
CA ASP A 135 -20.31 14.18 38.92
C ASP A 135 -18.92 14.78 39.28
N GLY A 136 -18.07 14.94 38.27
CA GLY A 136 -16.70 15.45 38.43
C GLY A 136 -15.68 14.43 38.97
N CYS A 137 -16.14 13.25 39.39
CA CYS A 137 -15.28 12.13 39.79
C CYS A 137 -14.92 11.24 38.61
N LYS A 138 -13.68 10.75 38.58
CA LYS A 138 -13.25 9.76 37.57
C LYS A 138 -14.02 8.45 37.77
N VAL A 139 -14.57 7.92 36.68
CA VAL A 139 -15.12 6.55 36.66
C VAL A 139 -13.98 5.54 36.49
N ASP A 140 -13.97 4.51 37.32
CA ASP A 140 -12.95 3.46 37.27
C ASP A 140 -12.94 2.74 35.92
N ASN A 141 -11.73 2.36 35.48
CA ASN A 141 -11.48 1.66 34.22
C ASN A 141 -11.99 2.34 32.94
N SER A 142 -12.29 3.65 33.00
CA SER A 142 -12.79 4.43 31.86
C SER A 142 -11.70 5.18 31.09
N LEU A 143 -10.44 5.15 31.55
CA LEU A 143 -9.32 5.78 30.86
C LEU A 143 -9.07 5.05 29.52
N ARG A 144 -9.04 5.81 28.44
CA ARG A 144 -8.74 5.35 27.09
C ARG A 144 -7.70 6.25 26.45
N PHE A 145 -6.77 5.67 25.71
CA PHE A 145 -5.73 6.35 24.98
C PHE A 145 -6.02 6.29 23.48
N THR A 146 -6.15 7.45 22.86
CA THR A 146 -6.39 7.57 21.43
C THR A 146 -5.19 8.26 20.79
N ARG A 147 -4.57 7.63 19.79
CA ARG A 147 -3.61 8.33 18.95
C ARG A 147 -4.38 9.29 18.05
N VAL A 148 -3.84 10.49 17.88
CA VAL A 148 -4.38 11.52 17.00
C VAL A 148 -3.28 12.04 16.10
N VAL A 149 -3.61 12.35 14.86
CA VAL A 149 -2.79 13.15 13.96
C VAL A 149 -2.86 14.60 14.41
N ASN A 150 -1.72 15.25 14.57
CA ASN A 150 -1.62 16.63 15.03
C ASN A 150 -2.16 17.59 13.96
N GLN A 151 -2.81 18.67 14.40
CA GLN A 151 -3.42 19.66 13.49
C GLN A 151 -2.42 20.48 12.65
N TYR A 152 -1.15 20.57 13.10
CA TYR A 152 -0.11 21.36 12.44
C TYR A 152 0.86 20.47 11.69
N ASP A 153 1.39 20.97 10.57
CA ASP A 153 2.35 20.24 9.76
C ASP A 153 3.73 20.18 10.45
N PRO A 154 4.20 19.00 10.89
CA PRO A 154 5.47 18.89 11.60
C PRO A 154 6.69 19.14 10.71
N LEU A 155 6.51 19.19 9.38
CA LEU A 155 7.57 19.47 8.42
C LEU A 155 7.61 20.95 8.02
N SER A 156 6.62 21.75 8.42
CA SER A 156 6.65 23.18 8.15
C SER A 156 7.60 23.91 9.10
N LEU A 157 8.24 24.97 8.57
CA LEU A 157 8.96 25.94 9.39
C LEU A 157 8.01 26.92 10.10
N ASP A 158 6.78 27.08 9.59
CA ASP A 158 5.73 27.87 10.23
C ASP A 158 4.95 26.97 11.20
N LYS A 159 5.04 27.29 12.50
CA LYS A 159 4.41 26.50 13.58
C LYS A 159 2.89 26.54 13.55
N ASP A 160 2.31 27.53 12.87
CA ASP A 160 0.87 27.69 12.75
C ASP A 160 0.34 27.14 11.41
N GLU A 161 1.22 26.59 10.55
CA GLU A 161 0.80 25.94 9.31
C GLU A 161 0.02 24.66 9.60
N LYS A 162 -1.24 24.64 9.15
CA LYS A 162 -2.15 23.50 9.34
C LYS A 162 -1.78 22.36 8.42
N LEU A 163 -1.79 21.15 8.96
CA LEU A 163 -1.63 19.94 8.17
C LEU A 163 -2.84 19.78 7.25
N SER A 164 -2.56 19.54 5.96
CA SER A 164 -3.57 19.35 4.92
C SER A 164 -3.39 18.03 4.21
N PHE A 165 -4.51 17.36 3.93
CA PHE A 165 -4.57 16.12 3.17
C PHE A 165 -5.23 16.36 1.82
N TYR A 166 -4.68 15.76 0.77
CA TYR A 166 -5.11 15.94 -0.61
C TYR A 166 -5.65 14.62 -1.14
N ALA A 167 -6.91 14.63 -1.58
CA ALA A 167 -7.62 13.46 -2.07
C ALA A 167 -7.97 13.65 -3.56
N PRO A 168 -7.29 12.96 -4.48
CA PRO A 168 -7.66 12.96 -5.88
C PRO A 168 -9.12 12.61 -6.13
N ILE A 169 -9.83 13.39 -6.95
CA ILE A 169 -11.23 13.16 -7.30
C ILE A 169 -11.43 13.14 -8.82
N TYR A 170 -12.29 12.22 -9.26
CA TYR A 170 -12.67 12.03 -10.65
C TYR A 170 -14.19 11.96 -10.75
N PHE A 171 -14.75 12.85 -11.56
CA PHE A 171 -16.15 12.87 -11.93
C PHE A 171 -16.37 12.10 -13.22
N ASN A 172 -17.48 11.35 -13.28
CA ASN A 172 -17.87 10.56 -14.46
C ASN A 172 -18.83 11.36 -15.37
N PHE A 173 -18.75 12.69 -15.33
CA PHE A 173 -19.57 13.62 -16.10
C PHE A 173 -18.78 14.90 -16.34
N CYS A 174 -19.08 15.61 -17.43
CA CYS A 174 -18.60 16.97 -17.63
C CYS A 174 -19.43 17.95 -16.80
N ASP A 175 -18.81 19.01 -16.26
CA ASP A 175 -19.47 19.96 -15.36
C ASP A 175 -20.72 20.60 -16.00
N ASP A 176 -20.72 20.77 -17.33
CA ASP A 176 -21.87 21.29 -18.10
C ASP A 176 -23.06 20.31 -18.15
N ASP A 177 -22.83 19.00 -18.10
CA ASP A 177 -23.87 17.98 -18.23
C ASP A 177 -24.69 17.80 -16.94
N LYS A 178 -24.08 18.05 -15.77
CA LYS A 178 -24.70 17.78 -14.45
C LYS A 178 -24.32 18.83 -13.41
N LYS A 179 -24.52 20.11 -13.74
CA LYS A 179 -24.26 21.25 -12.85
C LYS A 179 -24.85 21.11 -11.44
N GLU A 180 -26.07 20.60 -11.32
CA GLU A 180 -26.73 20.40 -10.01
C GLU A 180 -25.97 19.43 -9.09
N LEU A 181 -25.44 18.33 -9.65
CA LEU A 181 -24.67 17.36 -8.87
C LEU A 181 -23.35 17.96 -8.40
N ARG A 182 -22.75 18.80 -9.24
CA ARG A 182 -21.53 19.53 -8.91
C ARG A 182 -21.76 20.54 -7.78
N GLU A 183 -22.82 21.33 -7.88
CA GLU A 183 -23.21 22.29 -6.84
C GLU A 183 -23.58 21.58 -5.52
N LEU A 184 -24.25 20.42 -5.59
CA LEU A 184 -24.51 19.58 -4.42
C LEU A 184 -23.20 19.08 -3.79
N PHE A 185 -22.25 18.59 -4.60
CA PHE A 185 -20.95 18.13 -4.11
C PHE A 185 -20.19 19.24 -3.37
N ASP A 186 -20.14 20.44 -3.94
CA ASP A 186 -19.49 21.60 -3.32
C ASP A 186 -20.19 22.01 -2.01
N ALA A 187 -21.52 21.95 -1.97
CA ALA A 187 -22.28 22.17 -0.76
C ALA A 187 -21.95 21.12 0.31
N CYS A 188 -21.79 19.84 -0.06
CA CYS A 188 -21.39 18.78 0.87
C CYS A 188 -19.99 19.02 1.44
N CYS A 189 -19.04 19.47 0.61
CA CYS A 189 -17.69 19.85 1.07
C CYS A 189 -17.77 21.00 2.08
N LYS A 190 -18.54 22.05 1.74
CA LYS A 190 -18.80 23.20 2.60
C LYS A 190 -19.67 22.89 3.81
N ALA A 191 -20.41 21.81 3.87
CA ALA A 191 -21.19 21.41 5.04
C ALA A 191 -20.41 20.50 5.99
N THR A 192 -19.43 19.75 5.46
CA THR A 192 -18.59 18.86 6.25
C THR A 192 -17.65 19.66 7.17
N ARG A 193 -17.92 19.65 8.47
CA ARG A 193 -17.08 20.33 9.49
C ARG A 193 -16.30 19.39 10.39
N HIS A 194 -16.74 18.14 10.52
CA HIS A 194 -16.12 17.17 11.43
C HIS A 194 -16.00 15.79 10.79
N ILE A 195 -14.81 15.19 10.88
CA ILE A 195 -14.51 13.83 10.41
C ILE A 195 -13.85 13.00 11.54
N GLY A 196 -13.69 11.69 11.33
CA GLY A 196 -12.99 10.81 12.29
C GLY A 196 -13.78 10.50 13.57
N HIS A 197 -13.08 10.02 14.60
CA HIS A 197 -13.63 9.65 15.91
C HIS A 197 -13.70 10.85 16.87
N SER A 198 -14.57 10.76 17.90
CA SER A 198 -14.67 11.78 18.97
C SER A 198 -14.95 13.21 18.45
N ARG A 199 -15.75 13.33 17.40
CA ARG A 199 -16.15 14.61 16.76
C ARG A 199 -16.73 15.61 17.76
N ASN A 200 -17.55 15.13 18.68
CA ASN A 200 -18.20 15.95 19.72
C ASN A 200 -17.29 16.21 20.95
N ARG A 201 -16.05 15.74 20.93
CA ARG A 201 -15.07 15.87 22.02
C ARG A 201 -13.83 16.65 21.60
N GLY A 202 -13.98 17.56 20.64
CA GLY A 202 -12.94 18.48 20.19
C GLY A 202 -11.89 17.87 19.25
N LEU A 203 -12.20 16.74 18.60
CA LEU A 203 -11.37 16.14 17.56
C LEU A 203 -12.03 16.24 16.17
N GLY A 204 -11.19 16.23 15.14
CA GLY A 204 -11.59 16.06 13.75
C GLY A 204 -12.32 17.24 13.10
N ASN A 205 -12.24 18.45 13.65
CA ASN A 205 -12.68 19.67 12.97
C ASN A 205 -11.83 19.90 11.71
N VAL A 206 -12.48 20.06 10.55
CA VAL A 206 -11.82 20.22 9.25
C VAL A 206 -12.50 21.27 8.39
N SER A 207 -11.73 21.83 7.45
CA SER A 207 -12.25 22.58 6.31
C SER A 207 -11.98 21.77 5.05
N ILE A 208 -12.97 21.63 4.19
CA ILE A 208 -12.85 20.89 2.93
C ILE A 208 -13.11 21.84 1.77
N LYS A 209 -12.21 21.87 0.79
CA LYS A 209 -12.39 22.61 -0.46
C LYS A 209 -11.91 21.78 -1.64
N LEU A 210 -12.46 22.07 -2.80
CA LEU A 210 -12.02 21.50 -4.06
C LEU A 210 -10.99 22.44 -4.68
N CYS A 211 -9.85 21.89 -5.07
CA CYS A 211 -8.76 22.61 -5.72
C CYS A 211 -8.72 22.20 -7.19
N GLU A 212 -8.64 23.20 -8.08
CA GLU A 212 -8.63 22.99 -9.53
C GLU A 212 -7.24 22.69 -10.10
N ASP A 213 -6.19 22.74 -9.28
CA ASP A 213 -4.81 22.61 -9.76
C ASP A 213 -3.93 21.83 -8.79
N SER A 214 -3.50 20.65 -9.25
CA SER A 214 -2.34 19.91 -8.72
C SER A 214 -1.99 18.76 -9.66
N ALA A 215 -1.74 19.09 -10.93
CA ALA A 215 -1.02 18.17 -11.81
C ALA A 215 0.46 18.13 -11.39
N LYS A 216 0.76 17.29 -10.41
CA LYS A 216 1.88 16.37 -10.51
C LYS A 216 1.32 14.97 -10.31
N GLN A 217 0.53 14.51 -11.30
CA GLN A 217 0.53 13.08 -11.58
C GLN A 217 1.99 12.64 -11.66
N VAL A 218 2.26 11.39 -11.30
CA VAL A 218 3.42 10.63 -11.76
C VAL A 218 3.77 11.20 -13.13
N SER A 219 4.86 11.96 -13.23
CA SER A 219 5.37 12.29 -14.55
C SER A 219 5.65 10.91 -15.11
N ILE A 220 4.78 10.44 -16.02
CA ILE A 220 5.15 9.35 -16.87
C ILE A 220 6.35 9.96 -17.59
N LEU A 221 7.54 9.64 -17.10
CA LEU A 221 8.78 9.96 -17.77
C LEU A 221 8.73 9.09 -19.02
N PHE A 222 7.95 9.53 -20.00
CA PHE A 222 8.19 9.19 -21.39
C PHE A 222 9.55 9.84 -21.68
N THR A 223 10.62 9.13 -21.31
CA THR A 223 11.90 9.39 -21.93
C THR A 223 11.67 9.11 -23.41
N GLU A 224 11.90 10.12 -24.25
CA GLU A 224 11.67 10.07 -25.71
C GLU A 224 12.58 9.06 -26.44
N ASN A 225 13.25 8.17 -25.71
CA ASN A 225 14.15 7.19 -26.27
C ASN A 225 13.50 5.81 -26.23
N ASP A 226 12.66 5.53 -27.23
CA ASP A 226 12.64 4.21 -27.85
C ASP A 226 12.03 4.34 -29.26
N ASN A 227 12.88 4.74 -30.21
CA ASN A 227 12.69 4.47 -31.63
C ASN A 227 12.83 2.95 -31.86
N LYS A 228 11.86 2.15 -31.41
CA LYS A 228 11.68 0.79 -31.91
C LYS A 228 10.85 0.87 -33.20
N ALA A 229 11.38 0.27 -34.25
CA ALA A 229 10.82 0.29 -35.60
C ALA A 229 9.32 -0.04 -35.59
N ASP A 230 8.52 0.76 -36.32
CA ASP A 230 7.13 0.41 -36.62
C ASP A 230 7.10 -1.01 -37.18
N ILE A 231 6.36 -1.90 -36.51
CA ILE A 231 6.14 -3.26 -37.00
C ILE A 231 5.45 -3.14 -38.36
N ASP A 232 6.08 -3.69 -39.40
CA ASP A 232 5.52 -3.73 -40.75
C ASP A 232 4.12 -4.36 -40.72
N CYS A 233 3.11 -3.54 -41.04
CA CYS A 233 1.68 -3.84 -40.94
C CYS A 233 1.10 -4.44 -42.24
N SER A 234 1.93 -5.01 -43.10
CA SER A 234 1.52 -5.49 -44.43
C SER A 234 0.63 -6.76 -44.40
N GLU A 235 0.62 -7.53 -43.30
CA GLU A 235 -0.23 -8.73 -43.13
C GLU A 235 -1.21 -8.58 -41.95
N ALA A 236 -2.51 -8.48 -42.24
CA ALA A 236 -3.55 -8.20 -41.25
C ALA A 236 -3.71 -9.30 -40.17
N ASP A 237 -3.40 -10.55 -40.50
CA ASP A 237 -3.60 -11.72 -39.62
C ASP A 237 -2.36 -12.06 -38.77
N LYS A 238 -1.26 -11.34 -38.97
CA LYS A 238 -0.04 -11.51 -38.16
C LYS A 238 -0.36 -11.20 -36.69
N LEU A 239 0.12 -12.04 -35.78
CA LEU A 239 -0.10 -11.84 -34.34
C LEU A 239 0.98 -10.94 -33.75
N VAL A 240 0.57 -10.03 -32.88
CA VAL A 240 1.43 -9.21 -32.03
C VAL A 240 1.16 -9.49 -30.57
N LYS A 241 2.21 -9.33 -29.76
CA LYS A 241 2.14 -9.33 -28.31
C LYS A 241 2.33 -7.89 -27.83
N ILE A 242 1.39 -7.41 -27.04
CA ILE A 242 1.44 -6.11 -26.38
C ILE A 242 1.67 -6.37 -24.89
N SER A 243 2.82 -5.95 -24.37
CA SER A 243 3.15 -6.02 -22.95
C SER A 243 2.88 -4.65 -22.31
N TYR A 244 2.17 -4.61 -21.20
CA TYR A 244 1.84 -3.36 -20.50
C TYR A 244 2.02 -3.53 -19.00
N LYS A 245 2.37 -2.43 -18.33
CA LYS A 245 2.62 -2.37 -16.89
C LYS A 245 1.75 -1.29 -16.28
N VAL A 246 1.26 -1.54 -15.07
CA VAL A 246 0.47 -0.61 -14.27
C VAL A 246 1.06 -0.51 -12.88
N VAL A 247 0.99 0.69 -12.30
CA VAL A 247 1.24 0.91 -10.88
C VAL A 247 -0.08 0.87 -10.12
N LEU A 248 -0.08 0.23 -8.95
CA LEU A 248 -1.20 0.27 -8.01
C LEU A 248 -1.18 1.61 -7.26
N ASN A 249 -2.00 2.58 -7.67
CA ASN A 249 -2.04 3.90 -7.03
C ASN A 249 -2.74 3.89 -5.66
N SER A 250 -3.56 2.87 -5.42
CA SER A 250 -4.22 2.61 -4.15
C SER A 250 -4.15 1.11 -3.84
N PRO A 251 -4.35 0.69 -2.57
CA PRO A 251 -4.43 -0.72 -2.24
C PRO A 251 -5.50 -1.44 -3.08
N LEU A 252 -5.28 -2.73 -3.33
CA LEU A 252 -6.09 -3.51 -4.25
C LEU A 252 -6.70 -4.73 -3.59
N THR A 253 -8.04 -4.78 -3.50
CA THR A 253 -8.76 -5.95 -3.01
C THR A 253 -9.36 -6.76 -4.15
N LEU A 254 -8.90 -8.01 -4.27
CA LEU A 254 -9.29 -8.95 -5.32
C LEU A 254 -9.85 -10.22 -4.69
N PRO A 255 -11.10 -10.24 -4.22
CA PRO A 255 -11.65 -11.42 -3.58
C PRO A 255 -11.77 -12.56 -4.59
N GLY A 256 -11.18 -13.70 -4.28
CA GLY A 256 -11.38 -14.97 -4.96
C GLY A 256 -12.47 -15.82 -4.29
N CYS A 257 -12.56 -17.08 -4.71
CA CYS A 257 -13.32 -18.09 -3.96
C CYS A 257 -12.46 -18.49 -2.75
N ASP A 258 -12.92 -18.14 -1.55
CA ASP A 258 -12.32 -18.42 -0.23
C ASP A 258 -10.98 -17.72 0.12
N GLU A 259 -10.23 -17.21 -0.86
CA GLU A 259 -8.95 -16.51 -0.64
C GLU A 259 -8.84 -15.18 -1.42
N LEU A 260 -7.95 -14.28 -1.01
CA LEU A 260 -7.58 -13.10 -1.79
C LEU A 260 -6.74 -13.54 -3.01
N ASN A 261 -7.14 -13.11 -4.22
CA ASN A 261 -6.29 -13.25 -5.40
C ASN A 261 -5.09 -12.30 -5.28
N THR A 262 -3.89 -12.83 -5.51
CA THR A 262 -2.64 -12.05 -5.51
C THR A 262 -2.19 -11.61 -6.90
N SER A 263 -2.98 -11.92 -7.93
CA SER A 263 -2.86 -11.40 -9.30
C SER A 263 -4.21 -10.84 -9.74
N VAL A 264 -4.19 -9.84 -10.63
CA VAL A 264 -5.43 -9.30 -11.22
C VAL A 264 -5.92 -10.27 -12.28
N PRO A 265 -7.12 -10.88 -12.13
CA PRO A 265 -7.63 -11.80 -13.14
C PRO A 265 -7.87 -11.09 -14.48
N ALA A 266 -7.63 -11.77 -15.60
CA ALA A 266 -7.85 -11.22 -16.95
C ALA A 266 -9.28 -10.68 -17.12
N ARG A 267 -10.28 -11.36 -16.56
CA ARG A 267 -11.68 -10.88 -16.53
C ARG A 267 -11.88 -9.52 -15.89
N SER A 268 -11.07 -9.16 -14.89
CA SER A 268 -11.11 -7.84 -14.27
C SER A 268 -10.53 -6.77 -15.20
N VAL A 269 -9.48 -7.13 -15.94
CA VAL A 269 -8.91 -6.29 -17.01
C VAL A 269 -9.93 -6.08 -18.12
N ILE A 270 -10.48 -7.16 -18.66
CA ILE A 270 -11.50 -7.14 -19.71
C ILE A 270 -12.71 -6.31 -19.27
N GLY A 271 -13.21 -6.53 -18.05
CA GLY A 271 -14.34 -5.74 -17.53
C GLY A 271 -14.05 -4.24 -17.43
N CYS A 272 -12.81 -3.87 -17.09
CA CYS A 272 -12.37 -2.47 -17.07
C CYS A 272 -12.35 -1.87 -18.50
N MET A 273 -11.72 -2.57 -19.45
CA MET A 273 -11.57 -2.08 -20.83
C MET A 273 -12.91 -2.09 -21.60
N ALA A 274 -13.74 -3.11 -21.40
CA ALA A 274 -15.08 -3.19 -21.95
C ALA A 274 -15.98 -2.09 -21.38
N GLY A 275 -15.88 -1.80 -20.08
CA GLY A 275 -16.57 -0.68 -19.45
C GLY A 275 -16.20 0.65 -20.11
N TYR A 276 -14.91 0.89 -20.36
CA TYR A 276 -14.45 2.06 -21.11
C TYR A 276 -15.07 2.11 -22.52
N TYR A 277 -14.95 1.04 -23.30
CA TYR A 277 -15.46 0.97 -24.67
C TYR A 277 -16.96 1.33 -24.76
N LEU A 278 -17.77 0.80 -23.84
CA LEU A 278 -19.23 0.99 -23.81
C LEU A 278 -19.70 2.41 -23.47
N HIS A 279 -18.79 3.35 -23.12
CA HIS A 279 -19.17 4.77 -22.97
C HIS A 279 -19.53 5.42 -24.31
N SER A 280 -18.98 4.91 -25.42
CA SER A 280 -19.19 5.47 -26.77
C SER A 280 -19.52 4.41 -27.83
N GLY A 281 -19.23 3.13 -27.58
CA GLY A 281 -19.57 2.02 -28.45
C GLY A 281 -20.75 1.18 -27.93
N SER A 282 -21.00 0.05 -28.59
CA SER A 282 -22.07 -0.90 -28.28
C SER A 282 -21.52 -2.30 -28.01
N ALA A 283 -22.23 -3.07 -27.19
CA ALA A 283 -21.93 -4.49 -26.98
C ALA A 283 -22.23 -5.36 -28.21
N GLU A 284 -23.00 -4.82 -29.17
CA GLU A 284 -23.32 -5.48 -30.44
C GLU A 284 -22.23 -5.28 -31.51
N ASP A 285 -21.25 -4.40 -31.26
CA ASP A 285 -20.20 -4.11 -32.21
C ASP A 285 -19.30 -5.33 -32.44
N GLU A 286 -18.95 -5.60 -33.70
CA GLU A 286 -18.04 -6.70 -34.06
C GLU A 286 -16.68 -6.55 -33.36
N ASP A 287 -16.23 -5.30 -33.22
CA ASP A 287 -15.01 -4.96 -32.49
C ASP A 287 -15.11 -5.29 -31.01
N PHE A 288 -16.25 -5.04 -30.36
CA PHE A 288 -16.46 -5.41 -28.96
C PHE A 288 -16.34 -6.92 -28.78
N ARG A 289 -16.96 -7.69 -29.69
CA ARG A 289 -16.90 -9.16 -29.68
C ARG A 289 -15.45 -9.66 -29.84
N LYS A 290 -14.70 -9.11 -30.80
CA LYS A 290 -13.29 -9.47 -31.05
C LYS A 290 -12.37 -9.07 -29.91
N LEU A 291 -12.58 -7.88 -29.33
CA LEU A 291 -11.77 -7.36 -28.23
C LEU A 291 -11.96 -8.16 -26.95
N PHE A 292 -13.17 -8.62 -26.63
CA PHE A 292 -13.48 -9.04 -25.26
C PHE A 292 -14.13 -10.42 -25.11
N LEU A 293 -14.70 -11.00 -26.17
CA LEU A 293 -15.60 -12.16 -26.03
C LEU A 293 -15.13 -13.42 -26.75
N ASP A 294 -14.72 -13.32 -28.02
CA ASP A 294 -14.54 -14.49 -28.89
C ASP A 294 -13.14 -15.11 -28.93
N GLY A 295 -12.18 -14.48 -28.24
CA GLY A 295 -10.79 -14.95 -28.15
C GLY A 295 -9.88 -14.47 -29.29
N THR A 296 -10.36 -13.64 -30.21
CA THR A 296 -9.52 -12.96 -31.22
C THR A 296 -8.44 -12.13 -30.55
N VAL A 297 -8.81 -11.36 -29.53
CA VAL A 297 -7.90 -10.70 -28.60
C VAL A 297 -7.86 -11.50 -27.30
N SER A 298 -6.67 -11.87 -26.88
CA SER A 298 -6.43 -12.66 -25.68
C SER A 298 -5.70 -11.84 -24.63
N TRP A 299 -6.38 -11.56 -23.52
CA TRP A 299 -5.85 -10.75 -22.41
C TRP A 299 -5.33 -11.67 -21.31
N SER A 300 -4.09 -11.46 -20.85
CA SER A 300 -3.62 -12.11 -19.63
C SER A 300 -4.14 -11.40 -18.38
N GLY A 301 -4.07 -12.09 -17.24
CA GLY A 301 -4.11 -11.43 -15.94
C GLY A 301 -2.88 -10.54 -15.73
N LEU A 302 -2.93 -9.70 -14.69
CA LEU A 302 -1.77 -8.93 -14.26
C LEU A 302 -1.07 -9.63 -13.10
N THR A 303 0.23 -9.84 -13.26
CA THR A 303 1.12 -10.42 -12.24
C THR A 303 2.16 -9.38 -11.81
N PRO A 304 2.80 -9.54 -10.64
CA PRO A 304 3.86 -8.62 -10.23
C PRO A 304 4.98 -8.49 -11.27
N VAL A 305 5.54 -7.30 -11.40
CA VAL A 305 6.78 -7.10 -12.17
C VAL A 305 7.97 -7.36 -11.24
N ILE A 306 8.91 -8.18 -11.69
CA ILE A 306 10.10 -8.60 -10.95
C ILE A 306 11.31 -8.40 -11.87
N GLU A 307 12.32 -7.65 -11.43
CA GLU A 307 13.50 -7.28 -12.26
C GLU A 307 13.11 -6.68 -13.63
N GLY A 308 12.04 -5.88 -13.69
CA GLY A 308 11.55 -5.27 -14.93
C GLY A 308 10.71 -6.19 -15.83
N GLU A 309 10.58 -7.47 -15.50
CA GLU A 309 9.87 -8.46 -16.32
C GLU A 309 8.52 -8.86 -15.72
N ILE A 310 7.56 -9.18 -16.60
CA ILE A 310 6.23 -9.66 -16.19
C ILE A 310 6.36 -11.11 -15.70
N SER A 311 6.06 -11.34 -14.42
CA SER A 311 6.25 -12.65 -13.79
C SER A 311 5.14 -13.66 -14.13
N VAL A 312 5.39 -14.93 -13.82
CA VAL A 312 4.39 -16.00 -13.83
C VAL A 312 4.28 -16.63 -12.44
N PRO A 313 3.18 -17.32 -12.10
CA PRO A 313 3.08 -18.06 -10.84
C PRO A 313 4.24 -19.05 -10.66
N VAL A 314 4.78 -19.16 -9.44
CA VAL A 314 5.90 -20.07 -9.16
C VAL A 314 5.51 -21.51 -9.50
N PRO A 315 6.27 -22.20 -10.36
CA PRO A 315 6.03 -23.60 -10.66
C PRO A 315 6.17 -24.47 -9.40
N MET A 316 5.28 -25.45 -9.27
CA MET A 316 5.19 -26.33 -8.09
C MET A 316 6.44 -27.16 -7.80
N MET A 317 7.34 -27.29 -8.78
CA MET A 317 8.64 -27.93 -8.59
C MET A 317 9.59 -27.10 -7.70
N ILE A 318 9.36 -25.79 -7.60
CA ILE A 318 10.17 -24.90 -6.76
C ILE A 318 9.58 -24.85 -5.35
N VAL A 319 10.38 -25.25 -4.36
CA VAL A 319 9.94 -25.36 -2.96
C VAL A 319 10.92 -24.71 -1.99
N ARG A 320 10.39 -24.22 -0.87
CA ARG A 320 11.16 -23.68 0.27
C ARG A 320 11.34 -24.75 1.34
N LEU A 321 12.57 -25.01 1.78
CA LEU A 321 12.87 -25.98 2.83
C LEU A 321 12.82 -25.33 4.22
N LYS A 322 11.73 -25.54 4.99
CA LYS A 322 11.51 -24.88 6.30
C LYS A 322 12.64 -25.14 7.31
N ASN A 323 13.13 -26.38 7.36
CA ASN A 323 14.17 -26.79 8.32
C ASN A 323 15.57 -26.83 7.67
N GLY A 324 15.72 -26.20 6.50
CA GLY A 324 16.96 -26.13 5.74
C GLY A 324 17.46 -24.69 5.57
N GLY A 325 17.21 -23.82 6.56
CA GLY A 325 17.57 -22.41 6.46
C GLY A 325 16.75 -21.63 5.43
N ASN A 326 15.52 -22.07 5.13
CA ASN A 326 14.66 -21.51 4.07
C ASN A 326 15.28 -21.54 2.66
N LYS A 327 16.24 -22.45 2.40
CA LYS A 327 16.79 -22.67 1.06
C LYS A 327 15.67 -22.97 0.06
N LEU A 328 15.74 -22.32 -1.10
CA LEU A 328 14.90 -22.58 -2.27
C LEU A 328 15.57 -23.62 -3.16
N ILE A 329 14.81 -24.61 -3.64
CA ILE A 329 15.31 -25.68 -4.51
C ILE A 329 14.30 -26.00 -5.61
N ASN A 330 14.78 -26.55 -6.73
CA ASN A 330 13.95 -27.26 -7.69
C ASN A 330 13.96 -28.76 -7.36
N ASN A 331 12.85 -29.27 -6.83
CA ASN A 331 12.77 -30.65 -6.33
C ASN A 331 12.82 -31.72 -7.44
N LEU A 332 12.68 -31.33 -8.71
CA LEU A 332 12.75 -32.24 -9.86
C LEU A 332 14.18 -32.57 -10.30
N ILE A 333 15.14 -31.68 -10.03
CA ILE A 333 16.53 -31.80 -10.49
C ILE A 333 17.58 -31.72 -9.38
N GLU A 334 17.19 -31.47 -8.12
CA GLU A 334 18.15 -31.42 -7.00
C GLU A 334 18.74 -32.82 -6.73
N GLU A 335 20.00 -33.00 -7.12
CA GLU A 335 20.74 -34.27 -7.07
C GLU A 335 21.09 -34.72 -5.64
N LYS A 336 21.26 -33.78 -4.71
CA LYS A 336 21.64 -34.09 -3.34
C LYS A 336 20.43 -34.54 -2.54
N ASP A 337 20.38 -35.81 -2.15
CA ASP A 337 19.27 -36.38 -1.39
C ASP A 337 19.11 -35.84 0.06
N ASP A 338 19.94 -34.88 0.49
CA ASP A 338 19.84 -34.28 1.83
C ASP A 338 18.52 -33.50 2.04
N TRP A 339 17.93 -32.99 0.95
CA TRP A 339 16.66 -32.28 1.02
C TRP A 339 15.46 -33.19 1.30
N LYS A 340 15.50 -34.49 0.95
CA LYS A 340 14.40 -35.44 1.16
C LYS A 340 14.07 -35.65 2.65
N LYS A 341 15.01 -35.35 3.54
CA LYS A 341 14.81 -35.37 5.01
C LYS A 341 14.26 -34.05 5.56
N LYS A 342 14.19 -33.00 4.74
CA LYS A 342 13.69 -31.66 5.11
C LYS A 342 12.23 -31.55 4.69
N LYS A 343 11.48 -30.66 5.35
CA LYS A 343 10.06 -30.42 5.05
C LYS A 343 9.91 -29.37 3.94
N PRO A 344 9.49 -29.73 2.72
CA PRO A 344 9.24 -28.75 1.66
C PRO A 344 7.94 -27.98 1.93
N LYS A 345 7.94 -26.69 1.60
CA LYS A 345 6.77 -25.82 1.57
C LYS A 345 6.66 -25.24 0.15
N THR A 346 5.48 -25.34 -0.43
CA THR A 346 5.10 -24.66 -1.66
C THR A 346 5.07 -23.15 -1.48
N LEU A 347 5.27 -22.43 -2.58
CA LEU A 347 5.31 -20.97 -2.63
C LEU A 347 3.97 -20.43 -3.17
N ASP A 348 2.92 -20.70 -2.40
CA ASP A 348 1.56 -20.24 -2.69
C ASP A 348 1.47 -18.73 -2.78
N GLY A 349 0.81 -18.22 -3.82
CA GLY A 349 0.64 -16.78 -4.05
C GLY A 349 1.92 -16.04 -4.44
N SER A 350 3.04 -16.76 -4.63
CA SER A 350 4.32 -16.20 -5.07
C SER A 350 4.45 -16.25 -6.60
N PHE A 351 5.29 -15.35 -7.13
CA PHE A 351 5.53 -15.22 -8.57
C PHE A 351 7.03 -15.28 -8.88
N THR A 352 7.37 -15.62 -10.11
CA THR A 352 8.75 -15.76 -10.55
C THR A 352 9.00 -15.26 -11.97
N VAL A 353 10.23 -14.80 -12.18
CA VAL A 353 10.83 -14.55 -13.48
C VAL A 353 12.06 -15.44 -13.59
N GLN A 354 12.22 -16.07 -14.76
CA GLN A 354 13.47 -16.73 -15.14
C GLN A 354 14.37 -15.71 -15.85
N THR A 355 15.48 -15.34 -15.23
CA THR A 355 16.57 -14.62 -15.89
C THR A 355 17.48 -15.61 -16.61
N GLN A 356 18.54 -15.16 -17.29
CA GLN A 356 19.39 -16.05 -18.11
C GLN A 356 19.86 -17.31 -17.35
N ASN A 357 20.23 -17.18 -16.08
CA ASN A 357 20.74 -18.28 -15.27
C ASN A 357 20.07 -18.39 -13.88
N GLU A 358 19.01 -17.64 -13.56
CA GLU A 358 18.45 -17.59 -12.20
C GLU A 358 16.92 -17.55 -12.20
N TYR A 359 16.32 -18.08 -11.13
CA TYR A 359 14.92 -17.77 -10.79
C TYR A 359 14.90 -16.70 -9.70
N LYS A 360 14.21 -15.59 -9.99
CA LYS A 360 13.88 -14.57 -8.98
C LYS A 360 12.43 -14.75 -8.55
N ILE A 361 12.18 -14.81 -7.25
CA ILE A 361 10.86 -15.08 -6.66
C ILE A 361 10.45 -13.93 -5.76
N ALA A 362 9.22 -13.44 -5.92
CA ALA A 362 8.66 -12.42 -5.05
C ALA A 362 7.25 -12.80 -4.57
N GLU A 363 6.92 -12.32 -3.37
CA GLU A 363 5.62 -12.49 -2.71
C GLU A 363 4.97 -11.11 -2.55
N PRO A 364 3.69 -10.93 -2.96
CA PRO A 364 2.97 -9.70 -2.69
C PRO A 364 2.76 -9.48 -1.20
N SER A 365 2.95 -8.23 -0.76
CA SER A 365 2.55 -7.79 0.58
C SER A 365 1.03 -7.65 0.64
N ILE A 366 0.43 -8.19 1.71
CA ILE A 366 -1.02 -8.19 1.95
C ILE A 366 -1.25 -7.61 3.34
N HIS A 367 -2.14 -6.60 3.42
CA HIS A 367 -2.60 -6.01 4.67
C HIS A 367 -4.10 -6.25 4.88
N THR A 368 -4.49 -6.43 6.14
CA THR A 368 -5.89 -6.60 6.56
C THR A 368 -6.41 -5.30 7.14
N TYR A 369 -7.51 -4.79 6.57
CA TYR A 369 -8.15 -3.55 7.00
C TYR A 369 -9.44 -3.83 7.74
N TYR A 370 -9.61 -3.22 8.90
CA TYR A 370 -10.85 -3.24 9.67
C TYR A 370 -11.75 -2.08 9.26
N HIS A 371 -12.97 -2.42 8.85
CA HIS A 371 -14.00 -1.47 8.50
C HIS A 371 -15.15 -1.54 9.49
N TYR A 372 -15.52 -0.37 9.99
CA TYR A 372 -16.67 -0.21 10.86
C TYR A 372 -17.75 0.60 10.13
N ALA A 373 -18.89 -0.03 9.89
CA ALA A 373 -20.08 0.62 9.37
C ALA A 373 -21.12 0.77 10.48
N ILE A 374 -21.56 2.00 10.70
CA ILE A 374 -22.75 2.26 11.51
C ILE A 374 -23.94 2.12 10.55
N ASN A 375 -24.44 0.90 10.36
CA ASN A 375 -25.78 0.75 9.77
C ASN A 375 -26.77 1.26 10.82
N GLY A 376 -27.59 2.24 10.42
CA GLY A 376 -28.35 3.06 11.35
C GLY A 376 -27.78 4.47 11.52
N THR A 377 -27.58 5.20 10.42
CA THR A 377 -28.17 6.55 10.47
C THR A 377 -29.67 6.31 10.29
N GLN A 378 -30.54 7.02 11.00
CA GLN A 378 -32.01 6.91 10.87
C GLN A 378 -32.55 7.19 9.43
N GLN A 379 -31.70 7.18 8.41
CA GLN A 379 -31.88 7.83 7.11
C GLN A 379 -31.74 6.90 5.91
N ASP A 380 -31.32 5.64 6.09
CA ASP A 380 -31.64 4.58 5.14
C ASP A 380 -32.98 3.98 5.59
N GLY A 381 -34.02 4.15 4.78
CA GLY A 381 -35.42 4.02 5.22
C GLY A 381 -35.78 2.69 5.90
N ASN A 382 -36.36 2.80 7.11
CA ASN A 382 -37.45 1.98 7.64
C ASN A 382 -37.40 0.44 7.52
N ASN A 383 -36.24 -0.20 7.67
CA ASN A 383 -36.18 -1.62 8.01
C ASN A 383 -35.09 -1.88 9.05
N ASP A 384 -35.47 -1.77 10.32
CA ASP A 384 -35.20 -2.74 11.39
C ASP A 384 -35.03 -2.06 12.75
N GLU A 385 -35.79 -2.57 13.72
CA GLU A 385 -35.77 -2.24 15.14
C GLU A 385 -34.43 -2.56 15.85
N ASN A 386 -33.36 -2.88 15.10
CA ASN A 386 -32.04 -3.17 15.63
C ASN A 386 -30.97 -2.39 14.85
N ASN A 387 -30.47 -1.29 15.43
CA ASN A 387 -29.23 -0.59 15.03
C ASN A 387 -28.05 -1.58 15.01
N THR A 388 -27.91 -2.36 13.94
CA THR A 388 -26.88 -3.39 13.82
C THR A 388 -25.60 -2.77 13.28
N LYS A 389 -24.74 -2.34 14.21
CA LYS A 389 -23.36 -1.95 13.93
C LYS A 389 -22.63 -3.12 13.23
N MET A 390 -22.08 -2.89 12.03
CA MET A 390 -21.40 -3.93 11.25
C MET A 390 -19.88 -3.70 11.29
N LEU A 391 -19.14 -4.74 11.70
CA LEU A 391 -17.68 -4.79 11.61
C LEU A 391 -17.33 -5.84 10.54
N TYR A 392 -16.48 -5.47 9.60
CA TYR A 392 -15.97 -6.41 8.59
C TYR A 392 -14.49 -6.14 8.30
N MET A 393 -13.81 -7.19 7.84
CA MET A 393 -12.41 -7.13 7.46
C MET A 393 -12.27 -7.22 5.94
N GLN A 394 -11.22 -6.61 5.42
CA GLN A 394 -10.91 -6.66 4.00
C GLN A 394 -9.41 -6.74 3.81
N GLU A 395 -8.94 -7.77 3.12
CA GLU A 395 -7.54 -7.89 2.73
C GLU A 395 -7.27 -7.12 1.43
N SER A 396 -6.09 -6.55 1.30
CA SER A 396 -5.66 -5.91 0.06
C SER A 396 -4.17 -6.02 -0.17
N ILE A 397 -3.79 -6.02 -1.44
CA ILE A 397 -2.42 -5.86 -1.92
C ILE A 397 -2.03 -4.38 -1.79
N ASP A 398 -0.78 -4.12 -1.42
CA ASP A 398 -0.27 -2.77 -1.19
C ASP A 398 -0.20 -1.90 -2.43
N ALA A 399 -0.37 -0.59 -2.22
CA ALA A 399 -0.12 0.42 -3.24
C ALA A 399 1.39 0.54 -3.56
N GLY A 400 1.72 1.15 -4.70
CA GLY A 400 3.09 1.36 -5.18
C GLY A 400 3.66 0.20 -6.00
N ALA A 401 3.15 -1.02 -5.79
CA ALA A 401 3.61 -2.19 -6.55
C ALA A 401 3.28 -2.08 -8.04
N VAL A 402 4.22 -2.52 -8.88
CA VAL A 402 4.04 -2.59 -10.33
C VAL A 402 3.59 -3.99 -10.72
N TYR A 403 2.51 -4.05 -11.49
CA TYR A 403 1.94 -5.27 -12.05
C TYR A 403 1.93 -5.16 -13.57
N GLY A 404 2.11 -6.27 -14.28
CA GLY A 404 2.15 -6.29 -15.74
C GLY A 404 1.32 -7.41 -16.33
N GLY A 405 0.84 -7.18 -17.55
CA GLY A 405 0.08 -8.13 -18.34
C GLY A 405 0.49 -8.10 -19.80
N THR A 406 0.01 -9.09 -20.54
CA THR A 406 0.26 -9.28 -21.97
C THR A 406 -1.05 -9.45 -22.71
N ILE A 407 -1.07 -9.02 -23.96
CA ILE A 407 -2.22 -9.13 -24.85
C ILE A 407 -1.73 -9.70 -26.17
N ILE A 408 -2.31 -10.79 -26.62
CA ILE A 408 -2.02 -11.38 -27.93
C ILE A 408 -3.19 -11.07 -28.84
N CYS A 409 -2.95 -10.42 -29.97
CA CYS A 409 -3.97 -10.05 -30.93
C CYS A 409 -3.44 -9.97 -32.36
N PRO A 410 -4.31 -10.04 -33.39
CA PRO A 410 -3.94 -9.70 -34.75
C PRO A 410 -3.52 -8.23 -34.87
N VAL A 411 -2.61 -7.92 -35.79
CA VAL A 411 -2.10 -6.56 -36.03
C VAL A 411 -3.23 -5.55 -36.25
N ASN A 412 -4.31 -5.93 -36.94
CA ASN A 412 -5.45 -5.03 -37.19
C ASN A 412 -6.26 -4.62 -35.94
N MET A 413 -6.07 -5.32 -34.81
CA MET A 413 -6.70 -4.99 -33.51
C MET A 413 -5.77 -4.18 -32.60
N LYS A 414 -4.47 -4.06 -32.93
CA LYS A 414 -3.44 -3.40 -32.10
C LYS A 414 -3.86 -2.00 -31.66
N ASP A 415 -4.28 -1.16 -32.59
CA ASP A 415 -4.57 0.25 -32.28
C ASP A 415 -5.83 0.40 -31.41
N LYS A 416 -6.81 -0.50 -31.57
CA LYS A 416 -8.01 -0.55 -30.71
C LYS A 416 -7.65 -0.97 -29.29
N VAL A 417 -6.75 -1.95 -29.14
CA VAL A 417 -6.23 -2.37 -27.84
C VAL A 417 -5.46 -1.23 -27.17
N LEU A 418 -4.54 -0.58 -27.88
CA LEU A 418 -3.75 0.53 -27.36
C LEU A 418 -4.64 1.71 -26.95
N LYS A 419 -5.67 2.03 -27.74
CA LYS A 419 -6.66 3.06 -27.41
C LYS A 419 -7.33 2.76 -26.06
N CYS A 420 -7.81 1.53 -25.86
CA CYS A 420 -8.36 1.12 -24.57
C CYS A 420 -7.36 1.30 -23.42
N LEU A 421 -6.09 0.89 -23.60
CA LEU A 421 -5.09 1.01 -22.54
C LEU A 421 -4.78 2.46 -22.17
N TYR A 422 -4.66 3.36 -23.14
CA TYR A 422 -4.27 4.76 -22.90
C TYR A 422 -5.42 5.62 -22.38
N GLU A 423 -6.65 5.38 -22.84
CA GLU A 423 -7.79 6.25 -22.55
C GLU A 423 -8.67 5.71 -21.41
N ALA A 424 -8.65 4.40 -21.14
CA ALA A 424 -9.44 3.84 -20.06
C ALA A 424 -8.92 4.26 -18.70
N ARG A 425 -9.87 4.53 -17.80
CA ARG A 425 -9.57 4.68 -16.39
C ARG A 425 -9.34 3.30 -15.76
N ILE A 426 -8.09 3.00 -15.42
CA ILE A 426 -7.69 1.67 -14.95
C ILE A 426 -8.09 1.47 -13.48
N GLN A 427 -9.11 0.64 -13.24
CA GLN A 427 -9.59 0.29 -11.89
C GLN A 427 -9.93 -1.19 -11.76
N PHE A 428 -9.25 -1.90 -10.84
CA PHE A 428 -9.42 -3.34 -10.63
C PHE A 428 -9.99 -3.69 -9.26
N GLY A 429 -10.76 -4.77 -9.15
CA GLY A 429 -11.25 -5.25 -7.86
C GLY A 429 -12.44 -4.48 -7.29
N ARG A 430 -12.63 -4.54 -5.97
CA ARG A 430 -13.79 -3.98 -5.26
C ARG A 430 -13.59 -2.52 -4.87
N SER A 431 -14.70 -1.84 -4.57
CA SER A 431 -14.72 -0.48 -4.00
C SER A 431 -14.07 0.61 -4.86
N LYS A 432 -14.22 0.47 -6.18
CA LYS A 432 -13.61 1.35 -7.20
C LYS A 432 -13.92 2.83 -7.04
N SER A 433 -15.01 3.19 -6.36
CA SER A 433 -15.44 4.58 -6.21
C SER A 433 -14.89 5.30 -4.97
N ALA A 434 -14.03 4.64 -4.17
CA ALA A 434 -13.42 5.22 -2.98
C ALA A 434 -11.98 4.70 -2.77
N GLN A 435 -11.80 3.69 -1.92
CA GLN A 435 -10.49 3.43 -1.30
C GLN A 435 -9.56 2.49 -2.05
N TYR A 436 -10.12 1.63 -2.88
CA TYR A 436 -9.36 0.58 -3.52
C TYR A 436 -9.44 0.74 -5.04
N ALA A 437 -8.63 -0.03 -5.76
CA ALA A 437 -8.72 -0.29 -7.20
C ALA A 437 -7.93 0.61 -8.15
N THR A 438 -7.58 1.84 -7.76
CA THR A 438 -7.00 2.80 -8.71
C THR A 438 -5.60 2.40 -9.16
N CYS A 439 -5.39 2.41 -10.48
CA CYS A 439 -4.12 2.10 -11.12
C CYS A 439 -3.85 3.12 -12.23
N SER A 440 -2.61 3.20 -12.69
CA SER A 440 -2.22 3.96 -13.89
C SER A 440 -1.19 3.18 -14.69
N LEU A 441 -1.13 3.42 -16.01
CA LEU A 441 -0.05 2.89 -16.83
C LEU A 441 1.30 3.38 -16.28
N TYR A 442 2.21 2.43 -16.10
CA TYR A 442 3.55 2.67 -15.56
C TYR A 442 4.55 3.03 -16.67
N ALA A 443 4.38 2.43 -17.84
CA ALA A 443 5.20 2.68 -19.01
C ALA A 443 4.36 2.57 -20.29
N LYS A 444 4.90 3.07 -21.40
CA LYS A 444 4.31 2.86 -22.74
C LYS A 444 4.20 1.36 -23.00
N PRO A 445 3.03 0.83 -23.42
CA PRO A 445 2.91 -0.55 -23.87
C PRO A 445 3.94 -0.89 -24.95
N GLU A 446 4.64 -1.99 -24.74
CA GLU A 446 5.64 -2.52 -25.68
C GLU A 446 4.93 -3.45 -26.66
N VAL A 447 5.16 -3.27 -27.96
CA VAL A 447 4.57 -4.10 -29.01
C VAL A 447 5.69 -4.87 -29.71
N GLU A 448 5.54 -6.18 -29.77
CA GLU A 448 6.46 -7.08 -30.45
C GLU A 448 5.70 -8.08 -31.33
N GLU A 449 6.38 -8.62 -32.34
CA GLU A 449 5.83 -9.72 -33.14
C GLU A 449 5.70 -10.97 -32.27
N TYR A 450 4.52 -11.59 -32.26
CA TYR A 450 4.30 -12.82 -31.51
C TYR A 450 4.72 -14.03 -32.34
N LYS A 451 5.87 -14.63 -31.99
CA LYS A 451 6.36 -15.89 -32.56
C LYS A 451 6.44 -16.95 -31.48
N ASN A 452 5.87 -18.12 -31.76
CA ASN A 452 6.04 -19.30 -30.93
C ASN A 452 7.26 -20.08 -31.42
N ASN A 453 8.33 -20.08 -30.62
CA ASN A 453 9.55 -20.79 -30.97
C ASN A 453 9.33 -22.30 -30.95
N ILE A 454 9.92 -22.98 -31.91
CA ILE A 454 9.94 -24.44 -31.99
C ILE A 454 11.28 -24.93 -31.46
N ARG A 455 11.25 -26.01 -30.70
CA ARG A 455 12.43 -26.70 -30.20
C ARG A 455 12.41 -28.16 -30.63
N HIS A 456 13.58 -28.62 -31.05
CA HIS A 456 13.83 -30.02 -31.32
C HIS A 456 14.13 -30.79 -30.02
N VAL A 457 13.45 -31.90 -29.78
CA VAL A 457 13.62 -32.75 -28.58
C VAL A 457 13.87 -34.20 -28.96
N LYS A 458 14.83 -34.84 -28.28
CA LYS A 458 15.26 -36.21 -28.65
C LYS A 458 14.41 -37.28 -27.96
N ALA A 459 14.37 -38.46 -28.58
CA ALA A 459 13.80 -39.65 -27.96
C ALA A 459 14.45 -39.95 -26.60
N GLY A 460 13.63 -40.22 -25.60
CA GLY A 460 14.05 -40.50 -24.22
C GLY A 460 14.14 -39.26 -23.31
N GLU A 461 14.10 -38.04 -23.86
CA GLU A 461 14.12 -36.82 -23.04
C GLU A 461 12.85 -36.66 -22.19
N LYS A 462 13.01 -36.02 -21.03
CA LYS A 462 11.90 -35.62 -20.16
C LYS A 462 11.44 -34.20 -20.51
N LEU A 463 10.13 -34.05 -20.65
CA LEU A 463 9.47 -32.76 -20.87
C LEU A 463 8.60 -32.42 -19.68
N TYR A 464 8.69 -31.16 -19.27
CA TYR A 464 7.89 -30.58 -18.19
C TYR A 464 6.98 -29.53 -18.80
N VAL A 465 5.68 -29.73 -18.64
CA VAL A 465 4.65 -28.78 -19.07
C VAL A 465 4.19 -28.02 -17.84
N VAL A 466 4.53 -26.74 -17.78
CA VAL A 466 4.23 -25.84 -16.66
C VAL A 466 3.06 -24.96 -17.05
N LEU A 467 1.96 -25.00 -16.29
CA LEU A 467 0.83 -24.12 -16.51
C LEU A 467 1.21 -22.68 -16.10
N GLN A 468 1.30 -21.77 -17.06
CA GLN A 468 1.61 -20.35 -16.81
C GLN A 468 0.34 -19.55 -16.46
N SER A 469 -0.83 -20.07 -16.83
CA SER A 469 -2.15 -19.55 -16.46
C SER A 469 -3.06 -20.71 -16.01
N ASP A 470 -4.16 -20.38 -15.33
CA ASP A 470 -5.18 -21.36 -14.97
C ASP A 470 -5.76 -22.06 -16.20
N LEU A 471 -6.12 -23.34 -16.06
CA LEU A 471 -6.66 -24.18 -17.14
C LEU A 471 -8.07 -24.66 -16.80
N ALA A 472 -9.04 -24.17 -17.57
CA ALA A 472 -10.41 -24.70 -17.60
C ALA A 472 -10.54 -25.68 -18.77
N LEU A 473 -10.44 -26.98 -18.50
CA LEU A 473 -10.64 -28.00 -19.54
C LEU A 473 -12.09 -28.45 -19.58
N LEU A 474 -12.79 -28.17 -20.69
CA LEU A 474 -14.14 -28.68 -20.92
C LEU A 474 -14.05 -30.00 -21.71
N ASP A 475 -14.64 -31.06 -21.16
CA ASP A 475 -14.74 -32.37 -21.81
C ASP A 475 -16.18 -32.87 -21.66
N ASN A 476 -16.84 -33.14 -22.79
CA ASN A 476 -18.23 -33.61 -22.86
C ASN A 476 -19.22 -32.79 -21.99
N GLY A 477 -19.05 -31.46 -21.96
CA GLY A 477 -19.92 -30.55 -21.21
C GLY A 477 -19.61 -30.44 -19.72
N VAL A 478 -18.54 -31.08 -19.22
CA VAL A 478 -18.12 -31.04 -17.82
C VAL A 478 -16.70 -30.49 -17.73
N TYR A 479 -16.47 -29.58 -16.78
CA TYR A 479 -15.11 -29.10 -16.49
C TYR A 479 -14.32 -30.16 -15.73
N ARG A 480 -13.20 -30.61 -16.31
CA ARG A 480 -12.36 -31.68 -15.77
C ARG A 480 -11.08 -31.11 -15.18
N THR A 481 -10.72 -31.62 -14.01
CA THR A 481 -9.46 -31.32 -13.32
C THR A 481 -8.64 -32.57 -13.02
N ASP A 482 -9.13 -33.76 -13.36
CA ASP A 482 -8.39 -35.00 -13.12
C ASP A 482 -7.13 -35.08 -13.98
N SER A 483 -6.01 -35.53 -13.39
CA SER A 483 -4.71 -35.51 -14.05
C SER A 483 -4.72 -36.31 -15.38
N ALA A 484 -5.43 -37.43 -15.45
CA ALA A 484 -5.50 -38.25 -16.66
C ALA A 484 -6.07 -37.47 -17.86
N CYS A 485 -7.22 -36.81 -17.69
CA CYS A 485 -7.81 -35.99 -18.76
C CYS A 485 -6.94 -34.80 -19.15
N ILE A 486 -6.30 -34.13 -18.18
CA ILE A 486 -5.39 -33.01 -18.49
C ILE A 486 -4.18 -33.50 -19.28
N ARG A 487 -3.59 -34.63 -18.89
CA ARG A 487 -2.47 -35.25 -19.61
C ARG A 487 -2.84 -35.66 -21.01
N GLU A 488 -4.03 -36.22 -21.22
CA GLU A 488 -4.53 -36.57 -22.55
C GLU A 488 -4.70 -35.31 -23.42
N ALA A 489 -5.25 -34.22 -22.87
CA ALA A 489 -5.40 -32.96 -23.59
C ALA A 489 -4.05 -32.34 -23.98
N ILE A 490 -3.08 -32.31 -23.06
CA ILE A 490 -1.71 -31.84 -23.32
C ILE A 490 -1.02 -32.75 -24.34
N GLY A 491 -1.09 -34.07 -24.14
CA GLY A 491 -0.50 -35.07 -25.02
C GLY A 491 -1.03 -34.97 -26.45
N LYS A 492 -2.35 -34.85 -26.62
CA LYS A 492 -2.98 -34.61 -27.92
C LYS A 492 -2.51 -33.32 -28.58
N LYS A 493 -2.33 -32.24 -27.82
CA LYS A 493 -1.87 -30.95 -28.35
C LYS A 493 -0.39 -30.97 -28.78
N LEU A 494 0.44 -31.72 -28.05
CA LEU A 494 1.87 -31.86 -28.31
C LEU A 494 2.22 -33.08 -29.19
N ASN A 495 1.23 -33.88 -29.57
CA ASN A 495 1.39 -35.17 -30.22
C ASN A 495 2.31 -36.14 -29.43
N LEU A 496 2.16 -36.14 -28.11
CA LEU A 496 2.89 -36.99 -27.16
C LEU A 496 1.97 -38.05 -26.53
N SER A 497 2.58 -39.15 -26.09
CA SER A 497 1.89 -40.13 -25.24
C SER A 497 1.48 -39.50 -23.91
N SER A 498 0.28 -39.83 -23.42
CA SER A 498 -0.17 -39.39 -22.09
C SER A 498 0.52 -40.13 -20.93
N ASP A 499 1.41 -41.08 -21.21
CA ASP A 499 2.15 -41.85 -20.20
C ASP A 499 3.04 -40.98 -19.33
N ILE A 500 3.07 -41.25 -18.02
CA ILE A 500 3.98 -40.60 -17.08
C ILE A 500 5.40 -41.12 -17.33
N ALA A 501 6.38 -40.23 -17.36
CA ALA A 501 7.79 -40.64 -17.45
C ALA A 501 8.20 -41.46 -16.21
N GLU A 502 9.00 -42.51 -16.41
CA GLU A 502 9.50 -43.37 -15.32
C GLU A 502 10.12 -42.53 -14.18
N ASN A 503 9.81 -42.91 -12.94
CA ASN A 503 10.24 -42.23 -11.71
C ASN A 503 9.94 -40.72 -11.68
N SER A 504 8.83 -40.29 -12.29
CA SER A 504 8.40 -38.90 -12.31
C SER A 504 6.99 -38.75 -11.73
N LEU A 505 6.68 -37.54 -11.27
CA LEU A 505 5.39 -37.19 -10.68
C LEU A 505 4.88 -35.90 -11.30
N ASP A 506 3.55 -35.79 -11.39
CA ASP A 506 2.89 -34.53 -11.68
C ASP A 506 2.66 -33.77 -10.38
N TYR A 507 2.83 -32.45 -10.44
CA TYR A 507 2.61 -31.56 -9.31
C TYR A 507 1.45 -30.63 -9.64
N CYS A 508 0.25 -31.02 -9.23
CA CYS A 508 -0.99 -30.35 -9.64
C CYS A 508 -1.63 -29.58 -8.50
N ARG A 509 -2.28 -28.47 -8.83
CA ARG A 509 -3.15 -27.72 -7.95
C ARG A 509 -4.47 -27.41 -8.61
N TYR A 510 -5.49 -27.26 -7.79
CA TYR A 510 -6.84 -27.02 -8.24
C TYR A 510 -7.46 -25.93 -7.38
N HIS A 511 -8.32 -25.14 -8.00
CA HIS A 511 -9.18 -24.20 -7.30
C HIS A 511 -10.40 -23.90 -8.15
N VAL A 512 -11.28 -23.05 -7.63
CA VAL A 512 -12.51 -22.66 -8.30
C VAL A 512 -12.40 -21.21 -8.71
N ILE A 513 -12.64 -20.93 -9.99
CA ILE A 513 -12.79 -19.56 -10.47
C ILE A 513 -14.26 -19.17 -10.47
N GLY A 514 -14.52 -17.95 -10.05
CA GLY A 514 -15.85 -17.36 -10.05
C GLY A 514 -15.79 -15.87 -10.38
N GLY A 515 -16.82 -15.13 -10.00
CA GLY A 515 -16.84 -13.69 -10.17
C GLY A 515 -18.23 -13.13 -10.04
N PHE A 516 -18.36 -11.84 -10.35
CA PHE A 516 -19.63 -11.13 -10.33
C PHE A 516 -19.87 -10.50 -11.69
N GLN A 517 -21.09 -10.62 -12.21
CA GLN A 517 -21.53 -9.91 -13.40
C GLN A 517 -22.28 -8.65 -12.98
N SER A 518 -21.66 -7.48 -13.18
CA SER A 518 -22.20 -6.20 -12.71
C SER A 518 -23.51 -5.84 -13.41
N THR A 519 -23.64 -6.12 -14.72
CA THR A 519 -24.84 -5.79 -15.50
C THR A 519 -26.09 -6.51 -15.00
N TRP A 520 -25.96 -7.75 -14.55
CA TRP A 520 -27.08 -8.56 -14.05
C TRP A 520 -27.16 -8.60 -12.53
N GLN A 521 -26.15 -8.05 -11.84
CA GLN A 521 -25.98 -8.12 -10.39
C GLN A 521 -26.02 -9.56 -9.83
N LEU A 522 -25.41 -10.50 -10.54
CA LEU A 522 -25.41 -11.92 -10.19
C LEU A 522 -24.00 -12.51 -10.11
N GLN A 523 -23.84 -13.54 -9.29
CA GLN A 523 -22.62 -14.33 -9.28
C GLN A 523 -22.48 -15.09 -10.61
N LYS A 524 -21.26 -15.09 -11.17
CA LYS A 524 -20.93 -15.94 -12.31
C LYS A 524 -20.89 -17.41 -11.86
N PRO A 525 -21.15 -18.36 -12.77
CA PRO A 525 -20.94 -19.77 -12.49
C PRO A 525 -19.54 -20.03 -11.94
N GLN A 526 -19.47 -20.86 -10.91
CA GLN A 526 -18.23 -21.31 -10.31
C GLN A 526 -17.70 -22.51 -11.11
N ILE A 527 -16.45 -22.43 -11.57
CA ILE A 527 -15.85 -23.40 -12.48
C ILE A 527 -14.58 -23.97 -11.83
N PRO A 528 -14.45 -25.31 -11.68
CA PRO A 528 -13.22 -25.93 -11.22
C PRO A 528 -12.14 -25.85 -12.32
N VAL A 529 -10.93 -25.47 -11.94
CA VAL A 529 -9.79 -25.32 -12.86
C VAL A 529 -8.51 -25.90 -12.26
N VAL A 530 -7.59 -26.29 -13.14
CA VAL A 530 -6.20 -26.57 -12.72
C VAL A 530 -5.49 -25.23 -12.57
N ARG A 531 -4.94 -24.98 -11.38
CA ARG A 531 -4.31 -23.71 -11.02
C ARG A 531 -2.95 -23.57 -11.70
N ALA A 532 -2.63 -22.36 -12.13
CA ALA A 532 -1.31 -21.99 -12.62
C ALA A 532 -0.19 -22.38 -11.64
N GLY A 533 0.99 -22.67 -12.17
CA GLY A 533 2.13 -23.26 -11.46
C GLY A 533 2.11 -24.80 -11.41
N SER A 534 1.01 -25.45 -11.82
CA SER A 534 0.97 -26.91 -11.94
C SER A 534 1.94 -27.43 -13.01
N VAL A 535 2.54 -28.60 -12.77
CA VAL A 535 3.61 -29.18 -13.60
C VAL A 535 3.26 -30.62 -13.97
N TYR A 536 3.30 -30.92 -15.26
CA TYR A 536 3.09 -32.27 -15.80
C TYR A 536 4.35 -32.80 -16.47
N CYS A 537 4.72 -34.05 -16.18
CA CYS A 537 5.92 -34.66 -16.74
C CYS A 537 5.58 -35.67 -17.85
N PHE A 538 6.24 -35.55 -19.00
CA PHE A 538 6.08 -36.41 -20.18
C PHE A 538 7.42 -37.02 -20.60
N LYS A 539 7.37 -38.22 -21.19
CA LYS A 539 8.51 -38.88 -21.82
C LYS A 539 8.39 -38.76 -23.34
N VAL A 540 9.43 -38.24 -23.99
CA VAL A 540 9.51 -38.22 -25.45
C VAL A 540 9.82 -39.64 -25.93
N LYS A 541 8.91 -40.25 -26.70
CA LYS A 541 9.15 -41.60 -27.26
C LYS A 541 9.96 -41.55 -28.55
N GLU A 542 9.65 -40.58 -29.40
CA GLU A 542 10.27 -40.38 -30.70
C GLU A 542 10.71 -38.92 -30.82
N GLU A 543 11.82 -38.69 -31.51
CA GLU A 543 12.36 -37.35 -31.74
C GLU A 543 11.35 -36.49 -32.52
N CYS A 544 11.09 -35.29 -32.03
CA CYS A 544 10.05 -34.41 -32.59
C CYS A 544 10.33 -32.93 -32.32
N ASP A 545 9.64 -32.09 -33.08
CA ASP A 545 9.65 -30.64 -32.92
C ASP A 545 8.43 -30.21 -32.10
N ILE A 546 8.70 -29.49 -31.00
CA ILE A 546 7.69 -29.08 -30.03
C ILE A 546 7.68 -27.56 -29.87
N PRO A 547 6.52 -26.90 -29.88
CA PRO A 547 6.44 -25.49 -29.55
C PRO A 547 6.82 -25.23 -28.09
N GLN A 548 7.49 -24.11 -27.81
CA GLN A 548 7.85 -23.72 -26.44
C GLN A 548 6.64 -23.31 -25.60
N THR A 549 5.53 -22.95 -26.24
CA THR A 549 4.28 -22.62 -25.55
C THR A 549 3.09 -23.23 -26.30
N ILE A 550 2.09 -23.70 -25.56
CA ILE A 550 0.80 -24.10 -26.13
C ILE A 550 -0.34 -23.45 -25.38
N ARG A 551 -1.52 -23.44 -26.01
CA ARG A 551 -2.79 -23.15 -25.36
C ARG A 551 -3.74 -24.33 -25.50
N ILE A 552 -4.41 -24.68 -24.40
CA ILE A 552 -5.45 -25.72 -24.34
C ILE A 552 -6.62 -25.25 -23.47
N GLY A 553 -7.80 -25.87 -23.60
CA GLY A 553 -8.98 -25.54 -22.78
C GLY A 553 -9.76 -24.31 -23.25
N GLU A 554 -10.62 -23.81 -22.37
CA GLU A 554 -11.60 -22.75 -22.60
C GLU A 554 -11.11 -21.36 -22.18
N PHE A 555 -11.90 -20.33 -22.49
CA PHE A 555 -11.69 -18.93 -22.09
C PHE A 555 -10.38 -18.31 -22.64
N ALA A 556 -10.10 -18.55 -23.92
CA ALA A 556 -8.94 -17.99 -24.61
C ALA A 556 -8.86 -16.45 -24.54
N GLN A 557 -10.01 -15.76 -24.53
CA GLN A 557 -10.11 -14.31 -24.34
C GLN A 557 -9.58 -13.85 -22.97
N GLU A 558 -9.70 -14.70 -21.93
CA GLU A 558 -9.17 -14.45 -20.57
C GLU A 558 -7.73 -14.98 -20.40
N GLY A 559 -7.06 -15.34 -21.50
CA GLY A 559 -5.66 -15.78 -21.47
C GLY A 559 -5.44 -17.09 -20.70
N MET A 560 -6.49 -17.90 -20.54
CA MET A 560 -6.42 -19.17 -19.82
C MET A 560 -5.75 -20.27 -20.67
N GLY A 561 -5.26 -21.30 -19.98
CA GLY A 561 -4.72 -22.52 -20.56
C GLY A 561 -3.36 -22.38 -21.26
N ILE A 562 -2.60 -21.34 -20.98
CA ILE A 562 -1.22 -21.17 -21.45
C ILE A 562 -0.31 -22.13 -20.69
N CYS A 563 0.43 -22.96 -21.43
CA CYS A 563 1.42 -23.88 -20.88
C CYS A 563 2.79 -23.61 -21.50
N GLY A 564 3.80 -23.41 -20.66
CA GLY A 564 5.21 -23.37 -21.05
C GLY A 564 5.80 -24.77 -21.06
N ILE A 565 6.57 -25.10 -22.10
CA ILE A 565 7.25 -26.40 -22.23
C ILE A 565 8.73 -26.20 -21.88
N MET A 566 9.22 -27.02 -20.95
CA MET A 566 10.60 -26.99 -20.45
C MET A 566 11.23 -28.37 -20.51
N THR A 567 12.54 -28.44 -20.73
CA THR A 567 13.35 -29.67 -20.65
C THR A 567 14.22 -29.66 -19.39
N VAL A 568 14.84 -30.80 -19.06
CA VAL A 568 15.83 -30.88 -17.97
C VAL A 568 16.97 -29.85 -18.17
N PHE A 569 17.41 -29.67 -19.41
CA PHE A 569 18.45 -28.72 -19.77
C PHE A 569 18.07 -27.26 -19.44
N ASP A 570 16.80 -26.88 -19.55
CA ASP A 570 16.37 -25.53 -19.15
C ASP A 570 16.52 -25.31 -17.64
N PHE A 571 16.33 -26.37 -16.84
CA PHE A 571 16.50 -26.32 -15.40
C PHE A 571 17.97 -26.38 -14.98
N GLU A 572 18.80 -27.16 -15.67
CA GLU A 572 20.25 -27.26 -15.40
C GLU A 572 21.00 -25.95 -15.69
N LYS A 573 20.50 -25.13 -16.62
CA LYS A 573 21.03 -23.77 -16.85
C LYS A 573 20.83 -22.83 -15.67
N VAL A 574 19.90 -23.15 -14.77
CA VAL A 574 19.61 -22.30 -13.62
C VAL A 574 20.63 -22.58 -12.53
N SER A 575 21.54 -21.62 -12.31
CA SER A 575 22.56 -21.68 -11.27
C SER A 575 22.04 -21.35 -9.87
N SER A 576 20.97 -20.57 -9.74
CA SER A 576 20.45 -20.13 -8.43
C SER A 576 18.93 -19.88 -8.45
N ILE A 577 18.31 -20.02 -7.27
CA ILE A 577 16.90 -19.67 -7.01
C ILE A 577 16.87 -18.77 -5.78
N GLU A 578 16.42 -17.53 -5.95
CA GLU A 578 16.54 -16.49 -4.93
C GLU A 578 15.25 -15.71 -4.74
N MET A 579 15.07 -15.18 -3.53
CA MET A 579 14.02 -14.19 -3.28
C MET A 579 14.46 -12.83 -3.82
N SER A 580 13.57 -12.15 -4.54
CA SER A 580 13.68 -10.75 -4.94
C SER A 580 12.49 -9.96 -4.40
N ARG A 581 12.25 -8.76 -4.91
CA ARG A 581 11.15 -7.86 -4.55
C ARG A 581 10.32 -7.54 -5.78
N ILE A 582 9.05 -7.24 -5.54
CA ILE A 582 8.17 -6.68 -6.56
C ILE A 582 8.63 -5.24 -6.83
N GLU A 583 8.75 -4.89 -8.11
CA GLU A 583 9.09 -3.55 -8.54
C GLU A 583 8.11 -2.53 -7.94
N GLN A 584 8.65 -1.41 -7.45
CA GLN A 584 7.89 -0.32 -6.89
C GLN A 584 8.02 0.89 -7.82
N ALA A 585 6.92 1.60 -8.03
CA ALA A 585 6.95 2.80 -8.84
C ALA A 585 7.85 3.87 -8.21
N HIS A 586 8.61 4.56 -9.06
CA HIS A 586 9.36 5.75 -8.69
C HIS A 586 8.46 6.97 -8.82
N PHE A 587 8.45 7.83 -7.80
CA PHE A 587 7.63 9.03 -7.77
C PHE A 587 8.51 10.27 -7.88
N MET A 588 8.00 11.31 -8.54
CA MET A 588 8.69 12.61 -8.51
C MET A 588 8.76 13.09 -7.06
N VAL A 589 9.96 13.49 -6.65
CA VAL A 589 10.23 13.97 -5.30
C VAL A 589 10.20 15.50 -5.30
N ASP A 590 9.46 16.11 -4.37
CA ASP A 590 9.62 17.53 -4.06
C ASP A 590 10.84 17.70 -3.17
N ASN A 591 11.98 18.05 -3.77
CA ASN A 591 13.25 18.22 -3.05
C ASN A 591 13.14 19.18 -1.85
N ASN A 592 12.30 20.22 -1.95
CA ASN A 592 12.06 21.13 -0.81
C ASN A 592 11.36 20.39 0.34
N ARG A 593 10.39 19.53 0.03
CA ARG A 593 9.70 18.74 1.04
C ARG A 593 10.62 17.70 1.70
N ILE A 594 11.55 17.12 0.96
CA ILE A 594 12.58 16.24 1.52
C ILE A 594 13.57 17.01 2.40
N GLU A 595 13.96 18.22 2.00
CA GLU A 595 14.80 19.08 2.83
C GLU A 595 14.12 19.45 4.15
N GLN A 596 12.81 19.75 4.11
CA GLN A 596 11.98 19.95 5.30
C GLN A 596 11.93 18.71 6.20
N LEU A 597 11.74 17.52 5.61
CA LEU A 597 11.80 16.25 6.32
C LEU A 597 13.15 16.04 6.99
N LEU A 598 14.24 16.17 6.25
CA LEU A 598 15.61 16.01 6.77
C LEU A 598 15.91 16.97 7.91
N THR A 599 15.48 18.21 7.74
CA THR A 599 15.55 19.24 8.77
C THR A 599 14.86 18.77 10.05
N ARG A 600 13.64 18.25 9.94
CA ARG A 600 12.90 17.70 11.08
C ARG A 600 13.57 16.47 11.70
N LEU A 601 14.14 15.58 10.89
CA LEU A 601 14.87 14.40 11.37
C LEU A 601 16.13 14.79 12.17
N LYS A 602 16.89 15.80 11.71
CA LYS A 602 18.03 16.35 12.46
C LYS A 602 17.60 16.90 13.82
N MET A 603 16.50 17.65 13.87
CA MET A 603 15.95 18.15 15.13
C MET A 603 15.61 17.01 16.10
N GLU A 604 14.93 15.96 15.62
CA GLU A 604 14.58 14.84 16.48
C GLU A 604 15.80 14.01 16.91
N ALA A 605 16.83 13.88 16.06
CA ALA A 605 18.08 13.23 16.44
C ALA A 605 18.75 13.96 17.63
N ILE A 606 18.80 15.29 17.58
CA ILE A 606 19.30 16.13 18.69
C ILE A 606 18.43 15.94 19.94
N MET A 607 17.11 15.99 19.79
CA MET A 607 16.20 15.84 20.92
C MET A 607 16.30 14.46 21.56
N GLU A 608 16.38 13.39 20.77
CA GLU A 608 16.55 12.02 21.26
C GLU A 608 17.89 11.84 21.98
N HIS A 609 18.97 12.42 21.44
CA HIS A 609 20.26 12.47 22.13
C HIS A 609 20.13 13.17 23.47
N MET A 610 19.51 14.35 23.51
CA MET A 610 19.36 15.13 24.74
C MET A 610 18.46 14.46 25.78
N ARG A 611 17.39 13.76 25.35
CA ARG A 611 16.55 12.91 26.22
C ARG A 611 17.39 11.77 26.82
N SER A 612 18.15 11.07 25.99
CA SER A 612 19.03 9.98 26.42
C SER A 612 20.12 10.46 27.38
N PHE A 613 20.73 11.61 27.08
CA PHE A 613 21.73 12.26 27.93
C PHE A 613 21.14 12.69 29.28
N ALA A 614 19.94 13.28 29.29
CA ALA A 614 19.24 13.64 30.52
C ALA A 614 18.97 12.42 31.42
N LEU A 615 18.57 11.30 30.83
CA LEU A 615 18.35 10.04 31.56
C LEU A 615 19.64 9.48 32.17
N LYS A 616 20.79 9.60 31.48
CA LYS A 616 22.12 9.18 31.95
C LYS A 616 22.63 10.11 33.05
N ILE A 617 22.50 11.42 32.86
CA ILE A 617 22.93 12.41 33.85
C ILE A 617 22.18 12.25 35.17
N ALA A 618 20.88 11.95 35.14
CA ALA A 618 20.11 11.75 36.36
C ALA A 618 20.74 10.70 37.29
N GLU A 619 21.41 9.68 36.73
CA GLU A 619 22.09 8.60 37.44
C GLU A 619 23.56 8.91 37.80
N ALA A 620 24.14 9.98 37.22
CA ALA A 620 25.54 10.31 37.41
C ALA A 620 25.82 10.83 38.83
N GLU A 621 27.01 10.56 39.35
CA GLU A 621 27.40 11.01 40.69
C GLU A 621 27.32 12.55 40.87
N VAL A 622 27.46 13.29 39.78
CA VAL A 622 27.36 14.75 39.74
C VAL A 622 25.98 15.28 40.14
N THR A 623 24.92 14.46 40.11
CA THR A 623 23.55 14.89 40.48
C THR A 623 23.18 14.60 41.93
N LYS A 624 23.98 13.86 42.71
CA LYS A 624 23.59 13.31 44.02
C LYS A 624 23.07 14.33 45.05
N ASN A 625 23.40 15.62 44.93
CA ASN A 625 23.08 16.63 45.95
C ASN A 625 22.31 17.86 45.42
N ILE A 626 21.83 17.83 44.18
CA ILE A 626 21.16 18.99 43.57
C ILE A 626 19.88 19.39 44.34
N PRO A 627 19.56 20.70 44.46
CA PRO A 627 18.32 21.17 45.08
C PRO A 627 17.11 20.99 44.15
N GLU A 628 16.75 19.73 43.87
CA GLU A 628 15.80 19.32 42.82
C GLU A 628 14.44 20.01 42.87
N ALA A 629 13.71 19.95 43.99
CA ALA A 629 12.39 20.60 44.11
C ALA A 629 12.46 22.12 43.85
N ARG A 630 13.57 22.78 44.20
CA ARG A 630 13.78 24.20 43.93
C ARG A 630 14.11 24.44 42.45
N LEU A 631 14.93 23.58 41.85
CA LEU A 631 15.27 23.65 40.42
C LEU A 631 14.05 23.42 39.53
N ARG A 632 13.17 22.45 39.83
CA ARG A 632 11.91 22.26 39.09
C ARG A 632 11.05 23.51 39.08
N ASN A 633 10.90 24.16 40.23
CA ASN A 633 10.17 25.41 40.38
C ASN A 633 10.84 26.59 39.63
N MET A 634 12.17 26.58 39.49
CA MET A 634 12.88 27.59 38.71
C MET A 634 12.75 27.34 37.21
N VAL A 635 12.90 26.08 36.75
CA VAL A 635 12.76 25.69 35.34
C VAL A 635 11.34 25.97 34.82
N SER A 636 10.31 25.70 35.64
CA SER A 636 8.93 26.01 35.25
C SER A 636 8.70 27.51 35.01
N LYS A 637 9.34 28.38 35.82
CA LYS A 637 9.18 29.84 35.76
C LYS A 637 10.15 30.57 34.83
N ALA A 638 11.29 29.97 34.50
CA ALA A 638 12.31 30.60 33.66
C ALA A 638 11.87 30.61 32.18
N ASN A 639 12.13 31.69 31.45
CA ASN A 639 11.83 31.75 30.01
C ASN A 639 12.99 31.19 29.16
N ASP A 640 14.23 31.35 29.65
CA ASP A 640 15.46 30.90 29.00
C ASP A 640 16.52 30.50 30.05
N TYR A 641 17.67 29.99 29.59
CA TYR A 641 18.81 29.66 30.44
C TYR A 641 19.38 30.87 31.21
N SER A 642 19.32 32.08 30.67
CA SER A 642 19.83 33.29 31.32
C SER A 642 18.99 33.65 32.55
N ALA A 643 17.67 33.60 32.41
CA ALA A 643 16.70 33.75 33.49
C ALA A 643 16.87 32.65 34.54
N LEU A 644 17.04 31.39 34.13
CA LEU A 644 17.30 30.28 35.04
C LEU A 644 18.60 30.51 35.84
N ASN A 645 19.68 30.88 35.19
CA ASN A 645 20.97 31.16 35.85
C ASN A 645 20.87 32.35 36.83
N LYS A 646 20.09 33.39 36.51
CA LYS A 646 19.78 34.50 37.44
C LYS A 646 18.97 34.04 38.65
N MET A 647 18.09 33.05 38.50
CA MET A 647 17.35 32.48 39.64
C MET A 647 18.27 31.63 40.52
N ILE A 648 19.16 30.84 39.91
CA ILE A 648 20.16 30.02 40.61
C ILE A 648 21.15 30.90 41.37
N SER A 649 21.57 32.03 40.80
CA SER A 649 22.54 32.92 41.46
C SER A 649 22.02 33.54 42.77
N LYS A 650 20.69 33.63 42.92
CA LYS A 650 19.98 34.11 44.12
C LYS A 650 19.70 33.01 45.17
N ILE A 651 20.18 31.79 44.97
CA ILE A 651 20.13 30.74 46.00
C ILE A 651 21.00 31.22 47.17
N LYS A 652 20.36 31.46 48.33
CA LYS A 652 21.06 31.76 49.58
C LYS A 652 21.91 30.54 49.98
N GLU A 653 23.20 30.74 50.18
CA GLU A 653 24.08 29.81 50.87
C GLU A 653 23.89 30.07 52.37
N SER A 654 23.60 29.03 53.15
CA SER A 654 23.38 29.21 54.59
C SER A 654 24.73 29.41 55.28
N ASP A 655 24.89 30.55 55.93
CA ASP A 655 25.93 30.74 56.94
C ASP A 655 25.53 29.93 58.19
N LEU A 656 26.43 29.06 58.64
CA LEU A 656 26.41 28.28 59.88
C LEU A 656 25.70 26.90 59.89
N SER A 657 26.47 25.91 60.35
CA SER A 657 26.07 24.56 60.77
C SER A 657 25.85 23.50 59.68
N SER A 658 26.94 23.09 59.03
CA SER A 658 27.30 21.66 58.89
C SER A 658 28.59 21.54 58.10
N GLU A 659 29.56 20.79 58.63
CA GLU A 659 30.87 20.51 58.05
C GLU A 659 30.82 19.60 56.80
N LYS A 660 29.79 19.74 55.95
CA LYS A 660 29.76 19.17 54.59
C LYS A 660 29.83 20.26 53.52
N LYS A 661 30.88 20.14 52.73
CA LYS A 661 31.56 21.13 51.89
C LYS A 661 30.90 21.35 50.50
N LEU A 662 29.58 21.39 50.41
CA LEU A 662 28.87 21.40 49.11
C LEU A 662 27.87 22.56 49.00
N SER A 663 28.22 23.57 48.20
CA SER A 663 27.30 24.69 47.89
C SER A 663 26.17 24.21 46.97
N ARG A 664 24.93 24.29 47.47
CA ARG A 664 23.72 24.00 46.67
C ARG A 664 23.62 24.85 45.41
N LYS A 665 24.15 26.08 45.46
CA LYS A 665 24.22 26.99 44.30
C LYS A 665 25.24 26.49 43.29
N ALA A 666 26.43 26.07 43.73
CA ALA A 666 27.46 25.52 42.86
C ALA A 666 26.99 24.23 42.17
N GLU A 667 26.34 23.33 42.90
CA GLU A 667 25.80 22.07 42.34
C GLU A 667 24.66 22.32 41.34
N ALA A 668 23.74 23.23 41.65
CA ALA A 668 22.68 23.65 40.73
C ALA A 668 23.26 24.27 39.44
N THR A 669 24.27 25.13 39.57
CA THR A 669 24.94 25.77 38.42
C THR A 669 25.62 24.71 37.56
N LYS A 670 26.43 23.83 38.16
CA LYS A 670 27.13 22.74 37.48
C LYS A 670 26.16 21.83 36.73
N PHE A 671 25.04 21.45 37.35
CA PHE A 671 24.03 20.60 36.72
C PHE A 671 23.45 21.23 35.45
N VAL A 672 23.03 22.50 35.53
CA VAL A 672 22.46 23.22 34.38
C VAL A 672 23.51 23.45 33.29
N GLU A 673 24.75 23.77 33.67
CA GLU A 673 25.85 23.99 32.73
C GLU A 673 26.23 22.74 31.94
N ILE A 674 26.22 21.55 32.57
CA ILE A 674 26.52 20.31 31.85
C ILE A 674 25.48 20.06 30.75
N ILE A 675 24.20 20.16 31.07
CA ILE A 675 23.12 19.97 30.10
C ILE A 675 23.18 21.01 28.99
N LYS A 676 23.43 22.28 29.35
CA LYS A 676 23.58 23.37 28.37
C LYS A 676 24.80 23.18 27.46
N THR A 677 25.91 22.69 28.01
CA THR A 677 27.14 22.45 27.23
C THR A 677 26.93 21.35 26.21
N GLU A 678 26.30 20.25 26.62
CA GLU A 678 25.95 19.16 25.71
C GLU A 678 24.96 19.62 24.63
N TRP A 679 23.93 20.38 25.02
CA TRP A 679 22.98 20.97 24.08
C TRP A 679 23.67 21.79 23.00
N ASN A 680 24.59 22.68 23.39
CA ASN A 680 25.38 23.48 22.46
C ASN A 680 26.35 22.66 21.60
N ALA A 681 26.84 21.52 22.10
CA ALA A 681 27.66 20.61 21.32
C ALA A 681 26.82 19.92 20.23
N GLN A 682 25.63 19.43 20.58
CA GLN A 682 24.72 18.80 19.64
C GLN A 682 24.25 19.74 18.52
N LEU A 683 23.95 21.00 18.86
CA LEU A 683 23.59 22.01 17.85
C LEU A 683 24.70 22.28 16.82
N LYS A 684 25.98 22.05 17.17
CA LYS A 684 27.12 22.26 16.26
C LYS A 684 27.42 21.06 15.36
N LEU A 685 26.82 19.89 15.62
CA LEU A 685 27.05 18.68 14.82
C LEU A 685 26.36 18.73 13.46
N TYR A 686 25.32 19.54 13.35
CA TYR A 686 24.50 19.63 12.16
C TYR A 686 24.57 21.05 11.59
N ASP A 687 24.57 21.16 10.27
CA ASP A 687 24.42 22.44 9.59
C ASP A 687 22.94 22.85 9.66
N LEU A 688 22.61 23.68 10.66
CA LEU A 688 21.27 24.15 10.99
C LEU A 688 21.22 25.66 10.77
N ASP A 689 20.17 26.15 10.11
CA ASP A 689 19.97 27.59 10.00
C ASP A 689 19.56 28.23 11.34
N HIS A 690 19.61 29.56 11.40
CA HIS A 690 19.31 30.31 12.63
C HIS A 690 17.85 30.12 13.10
N ASN A 691 16.88 29.97 12.19
CA ASN A 691 15.49 29.78 12.56
C ASN A 691 15.29 28.42 13.23
N LEU A 692 15.93 27.39 12.71
CA LEU A 692 15.88 26.04 13.22
C LEU A 692 16.54 25.91 14.59
N ILE A 693 17.70 26.56 14.79
CA ILE A 693 18.35 26.65 16.10
C ILE A 693 17.37 27.25 17.13
N ASN A 694 16.71 28.36 16.79
CA ASN A 694 15.72 28.98 17.68
C ASN A 694 14.55 28.04 18.00
N GLN A 695 14.08 27.24 17.02
CA GLN A 695 13.00 26.29 17.23
C GLN A 695 13.42 25.14 18.16
N ILE A 696 14.62 24.58 17.97
CA ILE A 696 15.17 23.54 18.85
C ILE A 696 15.34 24.11 20.25
N GLU A 697 15.99 25.28 20.37
CA GLU A 697 16.24 25.97 21.64
C GLU A 697 14.97 26.32 22.40
N ALA A 698 13.82 26.48 21.73
CA ALA A 698 12.53 26.64 22.43
C ALA A 698 12.21 25.45 23.37
N ASN A 699 12.76 24.26 23.10
CA ASN A 699 12.59 23.05 23.90
C ASN A 699 13.68 22.85 24.97
N TRP A 700 14.49 23.87 25.26
CA TRP A 700 15.60 23.81 26.23
C TRP A 700 15.23 23.28 27.63
N LYS A 701 13.96 23.40 28.02
CA LYS A 701 13.44 22.90 29.31
C LYS A 701 13.30 21.38 29.35
N GLU A 702 13.08 20.72 28.21
CA GLU A 702 12.73 19.30 28.16
C GLU A 702 13.81 18.40 28.77
N PRO A 703 15.10 18.50 28.39
CA PRO A 703 16.16 17.67 28.99
C PRO A 703 16.31 17.91 30.50
N LEU A 704 16.18 19.17 30.94
CA LEU A 704 16.24 19.53 32.36
C LEU A 704 15.09 18.88 33.14
N ASN A 705 13.87 18.94 32.61
CA ASN A 705 12.71 18.34 33.24
C ASN A 705 12.83 16.82 33.31
N ILE A 706 13.29 16.15 32.26
CA ILE A 706 13.51 14.69 32.24
C ILE A 706 14.53 14.29 33.31
N ALA A 707 15.67 14.96 33.36
CA ALA A 707 16.73 14.66 34.32
C ALA A 707 16.25 14.87 35.77
N LEU A 708 15.58 16.00 36.05
CA LEU A 708 15.03 16.30 37.38
C LEU A 708 13.90 15.33 37.76
N HIS A 709 13.07 14.92 36.80
CA HIS A 709 11.99 13.97 37.01
C HIS A 709 12.52 12.59 37.43
N LYS A 710 13.47 12.05 36.67
CA LYS A 710 14.08 10.76 36.97
C LYS A 710 14.82 10.77 38.32
N TYR A 711 15.57 11.83 38.60
CA TYR A 711 16.30 11.97 39.87
C TYR A 711 15.38 11.93 41.10
N HIS A 712 14.19 12.54 41.02
CA HIS A 712 13.23 12.55 42.12
C HIS A 712 12.69 11.16 42.46
N TYR A 713 12.24 10.41 41.46
CA TYR A 713 11.68 9.07 41.67
C TYR A 713 12.74 8.03 42.05
N GLN A 714 14.02 8.29 41.74
CA GLN A 714 15.12 7.48 42.27
C GLN A 714 15.33 7.67 43.77
N LYS A 715 15.08 8.87 44.32
CA LYS A 715 15.13 9.11 45.77
C LYS A 715 14.02 8.41 46.54
N GLU A 716 12.84 8.26 45.95
CA GLU A 716 11.69 7.62 46.62
C GLU A 716 11.76 6.09 46.66
N ARG A 717 12.62 5.47 45.84
CA ARG A 717 12.85 4.01 45.81
C ARG A 717 14.08 3.55 46.61
N GLY A 718 14.80 4.47 47.23
CA GLY A 718 16.05 4.24 47.97
C GLY A 718 15.86 4.13 49.47
#